data_AF-A0A9W9YGF3-F1
#
_entry.id   AF-A0A9W9YGF3-F1
#
_cell.length_a   1.000
_cell.length_b   1.000
_cell.length_c   1.000
_cell.angle_alpha   90.00
_cell.angle_beta   90.00
_cell.angle_gamma   90.00
#
_symmetry.space_group_name_H-M   'P 1'
#
loop_
_entity.id
_entity.type
_entity.pdbx_description
1 polymer ?
#
loop_
_entity_poly.entity_id
_entity_poly.type
_entity_poly.pdbx_seq_one_letter_code
_entity_poly.pdbx_strand_id
1 'polypeptide(L)'
;MKRFSIQAKILTVEGGAAINTFNMNITAINLTVDGRWLHRWKRWWLPSNQRTRRLADKQLEAWRRRAWRDGWTSRDINNNNGGGSGGSILIHTQVLSGGHTGIIQSRGGSGTAGSGGGSGGRIAVYYSNNDTHHPYRGRFDTSGGSVTSGAEAGASGTAYLKHTGSGFSTLRVDNNGQRSLDNEIPNVGRLLDLSGGNIDQSTSYRAPNGMTVTSSCSLKQSSCRNPCYNCRDYAMAYLFDQSFSTTSCVGYFLSNCRYTKLTVDLKKSLFINHVRVYPYCSGTRPNFKVTTNDGISDVPVTSEYVDMSNGCIQGSYVDMPVRRNATKIYVELNHHRVSNTGSGLSELEIFVEGKEVWERYKHRSFDGAKTWIEPAADTNFHSFNEVHIRRSAQLAVMPLNGLQAPVHFHADRLYGDKSGFLHVGYHQNFSVAVTDPDIPFGLRVYENGSMMLPRRAFLQTVSFKSSGKIWGIHDLFVFDHGSFYSDSNSSLGSDTAPGEYSVQSLHVQDRGVFELHSSDKDLTSRLSLTNLTIFGGGHFKSNNKLNIAVHHLLRINSGGKLSHNHAGYVTKEGRPGNEFEPSEGPGQGSGSVYGASGAGYAGTGGRGTGANHVGGLYYGDYRTSSVGPYKNLITRSGLGGQGGGAIKIVTRHLILDGHLSADGEDGPPPSTAGGGSGGSIWIDCEELDGYGTISAKGGSGSPSKGGGGSGGRISIYHAFMLNFNGTLSAKGGDSGVEPGASGTVLLETRNDSKVEYRVLKINNYGLAYPWAVDKSQGRLRHLMKGIYSDTRYIGAVTWLHEADYYTFDEFHLHGNSHVALYGNASRENVTLYAQTLRGDRSGVLHIGRFQSVVFKFVDLYFPIIH
;
A
#
# COMPACT_ATOMS: atom_id res chain seq x y z
N MET A 1 -60.24 -39.28 3.65
CA MET A 1 -58.95 -39.98 3.87
C MET A 1 -58.16 -39.23 4.93
N LYS A 2 -57.55 -39.91 5.92
CA LYS A 2 -56.72 -39.25 6.95
C LYS A 2 -55.40 -38.80 6.33
N ARG A 3 -55.08 -37.50 6.38
CA ARG A 3 -53.79 -36.96 5.93
C ARG A 3 -52.74 -37.21 7.02
N PHE A 4 -51.61 -37.83 6.66
CA PHE A 4 -50.44 -37.90 7.53
C PHE A 4 -49.65 -36.59 7.45
N SER A 5 -49.26 -36.05 8.61
CA SER A 5 -48.37 -34.90 8.74
C SER A 5 -46.93 -35.39 8.97
N ILE A 6 -45.98 -34.92 8.17
CA ILE A 6 -44.55 -35.09 8.43
C ILE A 6 -43.98 -33.70 8.73
N GLN A 7 -43.67 -33.43 10.00
CA GLN A 7 -42.83 -32.29 10.37
C GLN A 7 -41.36 -32.63 10.10
N ALA A 8 -40.87 -32.24 8.92
CA ALA A 8 -39.44 -32.31 8.60
C ALA A 8 -38.70 -31.12 9.25
N LYS A 9 -38.30 -31.27 10.52
CA LYS A 9 -37.31 -30.37 11.12
C LYS A 9 -35.92 -30.81 10.63
N ILE A 10 -35.35 -30.09 9.66
CA ILE A 10 -34.00 -30.37 9.15
C ILE A 10 -33.02 -30.27 10.32
N LEU A 11 -32.21 -31.32 10.52
CA LEU A 11 -31.31 -31.41 11.66
C LEU A 11 -30.28 -30.27 11.64
N THR A 12 -30.12 -29.62 12.79
CA THR A 12 -28.86 -28.99 13.17
C THR A 12 -27.78 -30.07 13.26
N VAL A 13 -26.75 -29.97 12.40
CA VAL A 13 -25.50 -30.71 12.56
C VAL A 13 -24.54 -29.81 13.34
N GLU A 14 -24.52 -29.97 14.66
CA GLU A 14 -23.40 -29.44 15.46
C GLU A 14 -22.20 -30.37 15.23
N GLY A 15 -21.30 -29.92 14.36
CA GLY A 15 -20.23 -30.74 13.81
C GLY A 15 -19.04 -30.91 14.75
N GLY A 16 -18.95 -32.07 15.38
CA GLY A 16 -17.66 -32.74 15.60
C GLY A 16 -17.51 -33.88 14.59
N ALA A 17 -16.43 -33.86 13.81
CA ALA A 17 -16.11 -34.74 12.67
C ALA A 17 -16.83 -34.44 11.33
N ALA A 18 -16.11 -34.74 10.24
CA ALA A 18 -16.46 -34.35 8.87
C ALA A 18 -17.54 -35.23 8.22
N ILE A 19 -18.44 -34.61 7.46
CA ILE A 19 -19.42 -35.28 6.58
C ILE A 19 -19.16 -34.78 5.14
N ASN A 20 -18.61 -35.66 4.29
CA ASN A 20 -18.05 -35.24 3.00
C ASN A 20 -19.08 -34.99 1.88
N THR A 21 -20.31 -35.51 1.97
CA THR A 21 -21.39 -35.18 1.02
C THR A 21 -22.77 -35.51 1.60
N PHE A 22 -23.78 -34.70 1.32
CA PHE A 22 -25.19 -35.03 1.55
C PHE A 22 -26.02 -34.72 0.30
N ASN A 23 -26.32 -35.75 -0.49
CA ASN A 23 -27.14 -35.61 -1.71
C ASN A 23 -28.61 -35.88 -1.38
N MET A 24 -29.48 -34.89 -1.56
CA MET A 24 -30.93 -35.03 -1.40
C MET A 24 -31.63 -34.79 -2.74
N ASN A 25 -32.12 -35.86 -3.37
CA ASN A 25 -32.88 -35.78 -4.61
C ASN A 25 -34.37 -35.65 -4.27
N ILE A 26 -34.91 -34.43 -4.29
CA ILE A 26 -36.27 -34.12 -3.82
C ILE A 26 -37.18 -33.81 -5.01
N THR A 27 -38.01 -34.78 -5.39
CA THR A 27 -38.85 -34.69 -6.59
C THR A 27 -40.10 -33.81 -6.43
N ALA A 28 -40.56 -33.54 -5.20
CA ALA A 28 -41.54 -32.48 -4.92
C ALA A 28 -41.58 -32.11 -3.43
N ILE A 29 -41.62 -30.81 -3.12
CA ILE A 29 -42.09 -30.28 -1.83
C ILE A 29 -43.09 -29.16 -2.14
N ASN A 30 -44.36 -29.37 -1.77
CA ASN A 30 -45.39 -28.33 -1.84
C ASN A 30 -45.66 -27.80 -0.43
N LEU A 31 -45.11 -26.61 -0.11
CA LEU A 31 -45.19 -25.99 1.21
C LEU A 31 -46.25 -24.89 1.24
N THR A 32 -47.47 -25.25 1.62
CA THR A 32 -48.46 -24.30 2.13
C THR A 32 -48.32 -24.20 3.65
N VAL A 33 -48.01 -23.00 4.14
CA VAL A 33 -47.87 -22.72 5.58
C VAL A 33 -49.19 -22.17 6.09
N ASP A 34 -49.78 -22.82 7.08
CA ASP A 34 -50.82 -22.23 7.92
C ASP A 34 -50.43 -22.40 9.39
N GLY A 35 -50.73 -21.40 10.21
CA GLY A 35 -50.09 -21.20 11.50
C GLY A 35 -50.98 -21.53 12.68
N ARG A 36 -50.51 -22.43 13.57
CA ARG A 36 -50.60 -22.37 15.05
C ARG A 36 -50.13 -23.67 15.73
N TRP A 37 -49.85 -23.54 17.03
CA TRP A 37 -49.73 -24.55 18.10
C TRP A 37 -48.37 -25.19 18.44
N LEU A 38 -47.98 -24.93 19.70
CA LEU A 38 -46.94 -25.60 20.48
C LEU A 38 -47.52 -26.75 21.33
N HIS A 39 -46.62 -27.60 21.84
CA HIS A 39 -46.80 -28.61 22.90
C HIS A 39 -47.70 -29.83 22.62
N ARG A 40 -47.10 -31.02 22.46
CA ARG A 40 -47.12 -32.13 23.45
C ARG A 40 -46.61 -33.47 22.87
N TRP A 41 -45.76 -34.10 23.68
CA TRP A 41 -45.66 -35.56 23.95
C TRP A 41 -44.50 -36.42 23.40
N LYS A 42 -43.95 -37.17 24.37
CA LYS A 42 -43.11 -38.36 24.23
C LYS A 42 -43.97 -39.58 23.83
N ARG A 43 -43.26 -40.63 23.40
CA ARG A 43 -43.57 -42.08 23.51
C ARG A 43 -44.38 -42.74 22.35
N TRP A 44 -43.78 -43.84 21.87
CA TRP A 44 -44.27 -44.92 20.98
C TRP A 44 -44.38 -44.51 19.51
N TRP A 45 -43.62 -45.13 18.60
CA TRP A 45 -43.73 -46.55 18.23
C TRP A 45 -42.39 -47.23 17.85
N LEU A 46 -42.32 -48.55 18.01
CA LEU A 46 -41.25 -49.44 17.53
C LEU A 46 -41.84 -50.81 17.16
N PRO A 47 -41.45 -51.37 16.01
CA PRO A 47 -41.21 -52.81 15.86
C PRO A 47 -39.85 -53.08 15.16
N SER A 48 -39.26 -54.28 15.14
CA SER A 48 -39.37 -55.45 16.02
C SER A 48 -38.26 -56.46 15.66
N ASN A 49 -37.00 -56.22 16.06
CA ASN A 49 -35.97 -57.27 16.01
C ASN A 49 -34.76 -56.98 16.93
N GLN A 50 -34.48 -57.87 17.89
CA GLN A 50 -33.40 -57.67 18.86
C GLN A 50 -32.01 -58.17 18.39
N ARG A 51 -31.93 -59.03 17.36
CA ARG A 51 -30.65 -59.61 16.91
C ARG A 51 -29.76 -58.63 16.13
N THR A 52 -30.33 -57.72 15.35
CA THR A 52 -29.57 -56.67 14.65
C THR A 52 -29.02 -55.59 15.59
N ARG A 53 -29.74 -55.25 16.67
CA ARG A 53 -29.23 -54.32 17.71
C ARG A 53 -27.91 -54.80 18.32
N ARG A 54 -27.81 -56.05 18.77
CA ARG A 54 -26.60 -56.56 19.43
C ARG A 54 -25.34 -56.63 18.55
N LEU A 55 -25.48 -56.58 17.22
CA LEU A 55 -24.34 -56.47 16.30
C LEU A 55 -23.97 -55.00 16.03
N ALA A 56 -24.96 -54.13 15.83
CA ALA A 56 -24.73 -52.69 15.68
C ALA A 56 -24.14 -52.07 16.95
N ASP A 57 -24.68 -52.38 18.14
CA ASP A 57 -24.19 -51.87 19.42
C ASP A 57 -22.79 -52.40 19.75
N LYS A 58 -22.48 -53.66 19.40
CA LYS A 58 -21.12 -54.21 19.55
C LYS A 58 -20.11 -53.61 18.57
N GLN A 59 -20.51 -53.30 17.33
CA GLN A 59 -19.65 -52.55 16.42
C GLN A 59 -19.47 -51.10 16.88
N LEU A 60 -20.52 -50.45 17.37
CA LEU A 60 -20.43 -49.07 17.89
C LEU A 60 -19.57 -48.99 19.16
N GLU A 61 -19.65 -49.97 20.05
CA GLU A 61 -18.72 -50.10 21.18
C GLU A 61 -17.29 -50.47 20.77
N ALA A 62 -17.11 -51.30 19.74
CA ALA A 62 -15.78 -51.62 19.22
C ALA A 62 -15.13 -50.41 18.53
N TRP A 63 -15.91 -49.60 17.81
CA TRP A 63 -15.48 -48.31 17.26
C TRP A 63 -15.17 -47.30 18.37
N ARG A 64 -16.05 -47.16 19.37
CA ARG A 64 -15.76 -46.32 20.56
C ARG A 64 -14.51 -46.76 21.30
N ARG A 65 -14.26 -48.07 21.43
CA ARG A 65 -13.04 -48.62 22.05
C ARG A 65 -11.80 -48.57 21.16
N ARG A 66 -11.91 -48.47 19.84
CA ARG A 66 -10.78 -48.16 18.94
C ARG A 66 -10.41 -46.69 18.99
N ALA A 67 -11.41 -45.80 18.88
CA ALA A 67 -11.22 -44.36 18.99
C ALA A 67 -10.68 -43.91 20.38
N TRP A 68 -10.83 -44.75 21.41
CA TRP A 68 -10.20 -44.55 22.73
C TRP A 68 -8.82 -45.20 22.91
N ARG A 69 -8.37 -46.03 21.95
CA ARG A 69 -7.12 -46.78 22.04
C ARG A 69 -6.05 -46.26 21.07
N ASP A 70 -6.47 -45.66 19.96
CA ASP A 70 -5.62 -44.83 19.12
C ASP A 70 -5.55 -43.43 19.75
N GLY A 71 -4.51 -43.22 20.56
CA GLY A 71 -4.43 -42.16 21.57
C GLY A 71 -4.32 -40.72 21.05
N TRP A 72 -5.43 -40.15 20.58
CA TRP A 72 -5.69 -38.72 20.75
C TRP A 72 -6.29 -38.47 22.15
N THR A 73 -5.51 -38.78 23.19
CA THR A 73 -5.90 -38.46 24.56
C THR A 73 -5.90 -36.95 24.75
N SER A 74 -7.05 -36.40 25.12
CA SER A 74 -7.28 -34.98 25.35
C SER A 74 -6.60 -34.46 26.63
N ARG A 75 -5.26 -34.45 26.62
CA ARG A 75 -4.47 -33.54 27.45
C ARG A 75 -4.14 -32.34 26.56
N ASP A 76 -4.31 -31.16 27.13
CA ASP A 76 -4.26 -29.84 26.47
C ASP A 76 -5.55 -29.39 25.75
N ILE A 77 -6.72 -29.63 26.36
CA ILE A 77 -7.91 -28.79 26.10
C ILE A 77 -7.76 -27.46 26.84
N ASN A 78 -7.11 -26.49 26.20
CA ASN A 78 -7.29 -25.07 26.51
C ASN A 78 -8.46 -24.53 25.67
N ASN A 79 -9.24 -23.58 26.19
CA ASN A 79 -10.57 -23.19 25.65
C ASN A 79 -10.59 -22.37 24.33
N ASN A 80 -9.59 -22.55 23.47
CA ASN A 80 -9.40 -21.79 22.22
C ASN A 80 -9.64 -22.71 21.01
N ASN A 81 -10.90 -22.84 20.59
CA ASN A 81 -11.29 -23.70 19.47
C ASN A 81 -11.71 -22.86 18.26
N GLY A 82 -11.09 -23.15 17.11
CA GLY A 82 -11.49 -22.60 15.81
C GLY A 82 -12.84 -23.11 15.33
N GLY A 83 -13.52 -22.31 14.51
CA GLY A 83 -14.80 -22.65 13.93
C GLY A 83 -14.71 -23.70 12.81
N GLY A 84 -15.63 -24.67 12.79
CA GLY A 84 -15.74 -25.66 11.70
C GLY A 84 -16.29 -25.06 10.41
N SER A 85 -15.94 -25.62 9.25
CA SER A 85 -16.43 -25.15 7.95
C SER A 85 -17.87 -25.58 7.65
N GLY A 86 -18.57 -24.79 6.83
CA GLY A 86 -19.90 -25.10 6.33
C GLY A 86 -19.89 -26.22 5.28
N GLY A 87 -20.93 -27.05 5.30
CA GLY A 87 -21.10 -28.18 4.38
C GLY A 87 -21.43 -27.77 2.93
N SER A 88 -21.79 -28.75 2.10
CA SER A 88 -22.27 -28.50 0.73
C SER A 88 -23.71 -29.01 0.56
N ILE A 89 -24.56 -28.21 -0.09
CA ILE A 89 -25.96 -28.51 -0.41
C ILE A 89 -26.13 -28.45 -1.93
N LEU A 90 -26.57 -29.56 -2.53
CA LEU A 90 -26.94 -29.63 -3.94
C LEU A 90 -28.43 -29.93 -4.05
N ILE A 91 -29.15 -29.09 -4.81
CA ILE A 91 -30.58 -29.23 -5.06
C ILE A 91 -30.80 -29.30 -6.58
N HIS A 92 -31.41 -30.40 -7.03
CA HIS A 92 -32.04 -30.48 -8.35
C HIS A 92 -33.55 -30.57 -8.13
N THR A 93 -34.32 -29.70 -8.76
CA THR A 93 -35.77 -29.71 -8.67
C THR A 93 -36.40 -29.16 -9.96
N GLN A 94 -37.68 -29.42 -10.18
CA GLN A 94 -38.42 -28.73 -11.24
C GLN A 94 -38.93 -27.37 -10.75
N VAL A 95 -39.44 -27.30 -9.52
CA VAL A 95 -40.09 -26.09 -8.98
C VAL A 95 -39.42 -25.68 -7.67
N LEU A 96 -38.66 -24.58 -7.74
CA LEU A 96 -38.09 -23.88 -6.60
C LEU A 96 -39.02 -22.71 -6.21
N SER A 97 -39.92 -22.96 -5.25
CA SER A 97 -40.87 -21.98 -4.73
C SER A 97 -40.79 -21.88 -3.20
N GLY A 98 -41.10 -20.70 -2.65
CA GLY A 98 -41.12 -20.49 -1.20
C GLY A 98 -41.20 -19.02 -0.79
N GLY A 99 -41.82 -18.77 0.36
CA GLY A 99 -41.98 -17.44 0.93
C GLY A 99 -40.69 -16.81 1.43
N HIS A 100 -40.76 -15.51 1.76
CA HIS A 100 -39.65 -14.68 2.23
C HIS A 100 -39.03 -15.12 3.58
N THR A 101 -39.70 -16.02 4.31
CA THR A 101 -39.23 -16.61 5.58
C THR A 101 -38.40 -17.88 5.41
N GLY A 102 -38.36 -18.48 4.21
CA GLY A 102 -37.55 -19.65 3.94
C GLY A 102 -36.05 -19.34 4.02
N ILE A 103 -35.25 -20.27 4.56
CA ILE A 103 -33.79 -20.16 4.58
C ILE A 103 -33.18 -21.49 4.15
N ILE A 104 -32.29 -21.46 3.16
CA ILE A 104 -31.38 -22.57 2.83
C ILE A 104 -29.99 -22.11 3.27
N GLN A 105 -29.41 -22.79 4.27
CA GLN A 105 -28.18 -22.34 4.92
C GLN A 105 -27.09 -23.42 4.95
N SER A 106 -25.86 -22.98 4.74
CA SER A 106 -24.64 -23.75 5.01
C SER A 106 -23.58 -22.78 5.55
N ARG A 107 -23.63 -22.51 6.85
CA ARG A 107 -22.76 -21.52 7.52
C ARG A 107 -21.52 -22.17 8.12
N GLY A 108 -20.47 -21.37 8.29
CA GLY A 108 -19.35 -21.71 9.16
C GLY A 108 -19.70 -21.63 10.64
N GLY A 109 -19.08 -22.49 11.45
CA GLY A 109 -19.09 -22.43 12.91
C GLY A 109 -18.27 -21.25 13.42
N SER A 110 -18.70 -20.64 14.52
CA SER A 110 -18.00 -19.49 15.13
C SER A 110 -16.82 -19.95 15.99
N GLY A 111 -15.73 -19.17 16.01
CA GLY A 111 -14.58 -19.42 16.89
C GLY A 111 -14.81 -18.88 18.31
N THR A 112 -14.10 -19.44 19.30
CA THR A 112 -14.03 -18.84 20.64
C THR A 112 -13.09 -17.62 20.67
N ALA A 113 -12.93 -16.96 21.82
CA ALA A 113 -12.08 -15.77 21.93
C ALA A 113 -10.61 -16.12 21.54
N GLY A 114 -10.00 -15.31 20.66
CA GLY A 114 -8.67 -15.60 20.11
C GLY A 114 -8.62 -16.79 19.13
N SER A 115 -9.76 -17.25 18.60
CA SER A 115 -9.82 -18.34 17.61
C SER A 115 -10.62 -17.92 16.37
N GLY A 116 -10.15 -18.31 15.19
CA GLY A 116 -10.75 -17.92 13.91
C GLY A 116 -12.12 -18.56 13.62
N GLY A 117 -12.93 -17.88 12.82
CA GLY A 117 -14.22 -18.39 12.34
C GLY A 117 -14.07 -19.37 11.17
N GLY A 118 -14.91 -20.41 11.14
CA GLY A 118 -14.91 -21.38 10.03
C GLY A 118 -15.51 -20.79 8.75
N SER A 119 -15.07 -21.24 7.58
CA SER A 119 -15.62 -20.75 6.30
C SER A 119 -17.06 -21.19 6.06
N GLY A 120 -17.81 -20.40 5.31
CA GLY A 120 -19.14 -20.72 4.84
C GLY A 120 -19.15 -21.83 3.79
N GLY A 121 -20.28 -22.52 3.69
CA GLY A 121 -20.47 -23.67 2.81
C GLY A 121 -21.03 -23.34 1.43
N ARG A 122 -21.13 -24.35 0.57
CA ARG A 122 -21.59 -24.18 -0.83
C ARG A 122 -23.04 -24.61 -0.99
N ILE A 123 -23.83 -23.82 -1.72
CA ILE A 123 -25.19 -24.16 -2.12
C ILE A 123 -25.27 -24.08 -3.64
N ALA A 124 -25.74 -25.14 -4.31
CA ALA A 124 -26.02 -25.14 -5.74
C ALA A 124 -27.47 -25.58 -5.98
N VAL A 125 -28.22 -24.79 -6.75
CA VAL A 125 -29.64 -25.06 -7.05
C VAL A 125 -29.90 -25.00 -8.55
N TYR A 126 -30.30 -26.14 -9.10
CA TYR A 126 -30.76 -26.29 -10.48
C TYR A 126 -32.28 -26.45 -10.48
N TYR A 127 -32.97 -25.54 -11.15
CA TYR A 127 -34.44 -25.45 -11.14
C TYR A 127 -35.03 -25.13 -12.52
N SER A 128 -36.30 -25.42 -12.76
CA SER A 128 -36.98 -25.22 -14.05
C SER A 128 -38.40 -24.66 -13.87
N ASN A 129 -38.53 -23.57 -13.10
CA ASN A 129 -39.83 -22.96 -12.83
C ASN A 129 -40.48 -22.49 -14.15
N ASN A 130 -41.71 -22.92 -14.39
CA ASN A 130 -42.57 -22.25 -15.38
C ASN A 130 -43.09 -20.92 -14.80
N ASP A 131 -43.42 -19.94 -15.65
CA ASP A 131 -43.81 -18.56 -15.25
C ASP A 131 -45.02 -18.50 -14.30
N THR A 132 -45.84 -19.56 -14.28
CA THR A 132 -46.97 -19.73 -13.37
C THR A 132 -46.58 -20.05 -11.92
N HIS A 133 -45.32 -20.40 -11.65
CA HIS A 133 -44.84 -20.73 -10.31
C HIS A 133 -44.22 -19.51 -9.62
N HIS A 134 -44.66 -19.22 -8.40
CA HIS A 134 -44.01 -18.19 -7.59
C HIS A 134 -42.52 -18.53 -7.35
N PRO A 135 -41.58 -17.60 -7.62
CA PRO A 135 -40.16 -17.84 -7.38
C PRO A 135 -39.88 -17.94 -5.88
N TYR A 136 -38.87 -18.71 -5.50
CA TYR A 136 -38.37 -18.74 -4.13
C TYR A 136 -37.80 -17.37 -3.72
N ARG A 137 -38.44 -16.73 -2.73
CA ARG A 137 -38.05 -15.42 -2.18
C ARG A 137 -37.30 -15.51 -0.85
N GLY A 138 -36.98 -16.72 -0.39
CA GLY A 138 -36.23 -16.95 0.84
C GLY A 138 -34.74 -16.60 0.74
N ARG A 139 -34.04 -16.68 1.87
CA ARG A 139 -32.61 -16.37 1.98
C ARG A 139 -31.75 -17.61 1.66
N PHE A 140 -30.67 -17.38 0.92
CA PHE A 140 -29.52 -18.28 0.89
C PHE A 140 -28.49 -17.75 1.87
N ASP A 141 -27.99 -18.60 2.76
CA ASP A 141 -27.13 -18.18 3.85
C ASP A 141 -25.86 -19.04 3.93
N THR A 142 -24.79 -18.49 3.36
CA THR A 142 -23.47 -19.11 3.25
C THR A 142 -22.41 -18.30 4.00
N SER A 143 -22.78 -17.58 5.07
CA SER A 143 -21.79 -16.79 5.82
C SER A 143 -20.73 -17.67 6.46
N GLY A 144 -19.55 -17.12 6.68
CA GLY A 144 -18.57 -17.69 7.60
C GLY A 144 -19.08 -17.75 9.05
N GLY A 145 -18.20 -18.20 9.92
CA GLY A 145 -18.33 -18.13 11.37
C GLY A 145 -17.91 -16.78 11.93
N SER A 146 -18.67 -16.28 12.91
CA SER A 146 -18.32 -15.08 13.64
C SER A 146 -17.15 -15.33 14.61
N VAL A 147 -16.54 -14.23 15.06
CA VAL A 147 -15.50 -14.20 16.09
C VAL A 147 -15.86 -13.17 17.14
N THR A 148 -15.47 -13.41 18.40
CA THR A 148 -15.85 -12.57 19.54
C THR A 148 -14.81 -11.49 19.87
N SER A 149 -13.51 -11.80 19.73
CA SER A 149 -12.41 -10.84 19.83
C SER A 149 -11.08 -11.46 19.40
N GLY A 150 -10.22 -10.69 18.73
CA GLY A 150 -8.78 -11.01 18.55
C GLY A 150 -8.43 -12.04 17.48
N ALA A 151 -9.35 -12.41 16.59
CA ALA A 151 -9.13 -13.34 15.47
C ALA A 151 -9.93 -12.91 14.23
N GLU A 152 -9.66 -13.52 13.08
CA GLU A 152 -10.38 -13.25 11.82
C GLU A 152 -11.65 -14.10 11.67
N ALA A 153 -12.70 -13.50 11.10
CA ALA A 153 -13.95 -14.19 10.80
C ALA A 153 -13.83 -15.13 9.58
N GLY A 154 -14.75 -16.08 9.44
CA GLY A 154 -14.73 -17.00 8.31
C GLY A 154 -14.98 -16.32 6.97
N ALA A 155 -14.43 -16.89 5.89
CA ALA A 155 -14.84 -16.53 4.53
C ALA A 155 -16.32 -16.87 4.31
N SER A 156 -17.01 -16.14 3.42
CA SER A 156 -18.28 -16.62 2.87
C SER A 156 -18.07 -17.88 2.02
N GLY A 157 -19.09 -18.71 1.92
CA GLY A 157 -19.27 -19.68 0.86
C GLY A 157 -20.17 -19.13 -0.26
N THR A 158 -20.42 -19.93 -1.29
CA THR A 158 -21.16 -19.51 -2.49
C THR A 158 -22.56 -20.11 -2.56
N ALA A 159 -23.53 -19.32 -3.05
CA ALA A 159 -24.83 -19.80 -3.49
C ALA A 159 -25.00 -19.59 -5.00
N TYR A 160 -24.99 -20.67 -5.77
CA TYR A 160 -25.19 -20.70 -7.21
C TYR A 160 -26.62 -21.16 -7.54
N LEU A 161 -27.31 -20.40 -8.39
CA LEU A 161 -28.63 -20.73 -8.90
C LEU A 161 -28.56 -20.80 -10.43
N LYS A 162 -29.08 -21.86 -11.03
CA LYS A 162 -29.23 -21.99 -12.48
C LYS A 162 -30.64 -22.45 -12.85
N HIS A 163 -31.31 -21.64 -13.66
CA HIS A 163 -32.54 -22.04 -14.31
C HIS A 163 -32.21 -22.90 -15.54
N THR A 164 -32.63 -24.16 -15.55
CA THR A 164 -32.20 -25.13 -16.58
C THR A 164 -32.91 -24.98 -17.92
N GLY A 165 -34.07 -24.31 -17.97
CA GLY A 165 -34.79 -24.01 -19.22
C GLY A 165 -34.17 -22.84 -19.99
N SER A 166 -34.27 -21.63 -19.43
CA SER A 166 -33.68 -20.40 -20.01
C SER A 166 -32.16 -20.31 -19.93
N GLY A 167 -31.49 -21.16 -19.15
CA GLY A 167 -30.05 -21.07 -18.88
C GLY A 167 -29.64 -20.00 -17.88
N PHE A 168 -30.56 -19.11 -17.45
CA PHE A 168 -30.28 -17.97 -16.59
C PHE A 168 -29.60 -18.38 -15.28
N SER A 169 -28.53 -17.69 -14.91
CA SER A 169 -27.69 -18.06 -13.77
C SER A 169 -27.29 -16.88 -12.90
N THR A 170 -27.31 -17.12 -11.58
CA THR A 170 -26.99 -16.14 -10.54
C THR A 170 -25.95 -16.72 -9.59
N LEU A 171 -24.88 -15.99 -9.35
CA LEU A 171 -23.93 -16.25 -8.27
C LEU A 171 -24.17 -15.27 -7.12
N ARG A 172 -24.26 -15.78 -5.88
CA ARG A 172 -24.39 -14.96 -4.67
C ARG A 172 -23.29 -15.30 -3.67
N VAL A 173 -22.65 -14.27 -3.15
CA VAL A 173 -21.61 -14.34 -2.13
C VAL A 173 -21.92 -13.28 -1.08
N ASP A 174 -22.22 -13.71 0.14
CA ASP A 174 -22.71 -12.84 1.22
C ASP A 174 -22.11 -13.31 2.55
N ASN A 175 -21.25 -12.50 3.16
CA ASN A 175 -20.58 -12.86 4.41
C ASN A 175 -21.27 -12.31 5.67
N ASN A 176 -22.50 -11.80 5.53
CA ASN A 176 -23.32 -11.31 6.64
C ASN A 176 -22.62 -10.28 7.56
N GLY A 177 -21.67 -9.51 7.03
CA GLY A 177 -20.95 -8.44 7.73
C GLY A 177 -19.62 -8.89 8.33
N GLN A 178 -19.26 -10.16 8.20
CA GLN A 178 -17.97 -10.69 8.60
C GLN A 178 -16.88 -10.19 7.64
N ARG A 179 -15.94 -9.44 8.19
CA ARG A 179 -14.85 -8.79 7.44
C ARG A 179 -13.58 -9.64 7.54
N SER A 180 -12.87 -9.74 6.43
CA SER A 180 -11.46 -10.13 6.44
C SER A 180 -10.63 -9.01 7.08
N LEU A 181 -9.46 -9.36 7.60
CA LEU A 181 -8.44 -8.40 8.02
C LEU A 181 -7.87 -7.63 6.82
N ASP A 182 -7.72 -8.31 5.68
CA ASP A 182 -7.10 -7.77 4.47
C ASP A 182 -8.03 -7.78 3.24
N ASN A 183 -7.92 -6.72 2.44
CA ASN A 183 -8.58 -6.57 1.13
C ASN A 183 -7.61 -6.87 -0.04
N GLU A 184 -6.51 -7.55 0.23
CA GLU A 184 -5.52 -8.04 -0.73
C GLU A 184 -5.20 -9.51 -0.44
N ILE A 185 -4.77 -10.23 -1.47
CA ILE A 185 -4.20 -11.58 -1.44
C ILE A 185 -2.70 -11.38 -1.63
N PRO A 186 -1.87 -11.37 -0.57
CA PRO A 186 -0.48 -10.96 -0.68
C PRO A 186 0.40 -12.08 -1.26
N ASN A 187 1.44 -11.75 -2.04
CA ASN A 187 2.38 -12.77 -2.53
C ASN A 187 3.43 -13.11 -1.44
N VAL A 188 2.97 -13.70 -0.34
CA VAL A 188 3.78 -14.06 0.84
C VAL A 188 4.63 -15.32 0.64
N GLY A 189 4.29 -16.17 -0.34
CA GLY A 189 4.89 -17.49 -0.47
C GLY A 189 4.33 -18.47 0.57
N ARG A 190 5.18 -19.34 1.11
CA ARG A 190 4.82 -20.37 2.09
C ARG A 190 5.65 -20.21 3.36
N LEU A 191 5.03 -20.32 4.53
CA LEU A 191 5.76 -20.45 5.79
C LEU A 191 6.64 -21.71 5.77
N LEU A 192 7.90 -21.54 6.12
CA LEU A 192 8.83 -22.64 6.34
C LEU A 192 8.54 -23.28 7.70
N ASP A 193 7.75 -24.35 7.68
CA ASP A 193 7.46 -25.13 8.90
C ASP A 193 8.75 -25.73 9.49
N LEU A 194 9.10 -25.24 10.68
CA LEU A 194 10.20 -25.69 11.54
C LEU A 194 9.67 -26.26 12.88
N SER A 195 8.35 -26.45 13.01
CA SER A 195 7.69 -26.91 14.24
C SER A 195 7.94 -28.41 14.52
N GLY A 196 7.48 -28.89 15.67
CA GLY A 196 7.42 -30.33 15.98
C GLY A 196 8.75 -31.03 16.30
N GLY A 197 9.85 -30.28 16.47
CA GLY A 197 11.12 -30.81 16.98
C GLY A 197 11.12 -30.98 18.52
N ASN A 198 12.27 -31.41 19.06
CA ASN A 198 12.40 -31.60 20.51
C ASN A 198 12.31 -30.28 21.28
N ILE A 199 11.44 -30.23 22.28
CA ILE A 199 11.37 -29.13 23.25
C ILE A 199 12.41 -29.41 24.35
N ASP A 200 13.56 -28.74 24.31
CA ASP A 200 14.60 -28.80 25.33
C ASP A 200 15.33 -27.44 25.50
N GLN A 201 16.23 -27.37 26.48
CA GLN A 201 17.04 -26.18 26.81
C GLN A 201 18.41 -26.16 26.12
N SER A 202 18.56 -26.89 25.00
CA SER A 202 19.77 -26.90 24.18
C SER A 202 20.03 -25.55 23.51
N THR A 203 21.30 -25.24 23.23
CA THR A 203 21.72 -24.15 22.33
C THR A 203 21.59 -24.51 20.86
N SER A 204 21.09 -25.71 20.54
CA SER A 204 20.90 -26.22 19.18
C SER A 204 19.57 -26.98 19.09
N TYR A 205 18.71 -26.51 18.20
CA TYR A 205 17.43 -27.13 17.82
C TYR A 205 17.55 -27.77 16.44
N ARG A 206 16.87 -28.90 16.24
CA ARG A 206 16.75 -29.56 14.94
C ARG A 206 15.27 -29.81 14.63
N ALA A 207 14.79 -29.19 13.56
CA ALA A 207 13.45 -29.39 13.04
C ALA A 207 13.32 -30.78 12.40
N PRO A 208 12.11 -31.37 12.31
CA PRO A 208 11.87 -32.67 11.69
C PRO A 208 12.35 -32.75 10.22
N ASN A 209 12.31 -31.62 9.51
CA ASN A 209 12.78 -31.48 8.13
C ASN A 209 14.32 -31.49 7.97
N GLY A 210 15.07 -31.59 9.07
CA GLY A 210 16.54 -31.67 9.09
C GLY A 210 17.27 -30.33 9.18
N MET A 211 16.57 -29.19 9.08
CA MET A 211 17.13 -27.86 9.33
C MET A 211 17.49 -27.69 10.81
N THR A 212 18.45 -26.81 11.09
CA THR A 212 18.97 -26.61 12.45
C THR A 212 19.04 -25.14 12.81
N VAL A 213 18.69 -24.81 14.04
CA VAL A 213 18.79 -23.44 14.57
C VAL A 213 19.68 -23.46 15.79
N THR A 214 20.72 -22.63 15.82
CA THR A 214 21.66 -22.56 16.96
C THR A 214 21.68 -21.17 17.58
N SER A 215 21.91 -21.11 18.90
CA SER A 215 22.06 -19.89 19.68
C SER A 215 23.52 -19.71 20.10
N SER A 216 24.08 -18.50 19.94
CA SER A 216 25.42 -18.17 20.43
C SER A 216 25.56 -18.10 21.96
N CYS A 217 24.45 -18.25 22.69
CA CYS A 217 24.41 -18.23 24.16
C CYS A 217 23.47 -19.31 24.70
N SER A 218 23.74 -19.78 25.93
CA SER A 218 22.83 -20.63 26.68
C SER A 218 21.45 -19.98 26.89
N LEU A 219 20.42 -20.81 26.89
CA LEU A 219 19.07 -20.39 27.24
C LEU A 219 19.00 -20.07 28.73
N LYS A 220 18.07 -19.18 29.11
CA LYS A 220 17.81 -18.89 30.52
C LYS A 220 17.24 -20.14 31.19
N GLN A 221 17.63 -20.43 32.43
CA GLN A 221 17.06 -21.55 33.18
C GLN A 221 15.67 -21.19 33.75
N SER A 222 14.71 -22.08 33.57
CA SER A 222 13.37 -22.03 34.16
C SER A 222 13.39 -22.48 35.63
N SER A 223 12.78 -21.71 36.54
CA SER A 223 12.63 -22.11 37.94
C SER A 223 11.41 -23.01 38.12
N CYS A 224 11.62 -24.33 38.26
CA CYS A 224 10.55 -25.33 38.40
C CYS A 224 9.83 -25.24 39.78
N ARG A 225 8.96 -24.23 39.97
CA ARG A 225 8.33 -23.93 41.27
C ARG A 225 6.83 -23.60 41.25
N ASN A 226 6.16 -23.67 40.10
CA ASN A 226 4.81 -23.10 39.94
C ASN A 226 3.95 -24.05 39.04
N PRO A 227 2.66 -24.36 39.34
CA PRO A 227 1.95 -25.50 38.73
C PRO A 227 1.71 -25.43 37.22
N CYS A 228 1.92 -24.27 36.60
CA CYS A 228 1.81 -24.07 35.14
C CYS A 228 3.15 -24.23 34.39
N TYR A 229 4.26 -24.42 35.10
CA TYR A 229 5.62 -24.28 34.58
C TYR A 229 6.33 -25.63 34.57
N ASN A 230 6.61 -26.14 33.36
CA ASN A 230 7.52 -27.26 33.20
C ASN A 230 8.97 -26.76 33.37
N CYS A 231 9.93 -27.66 33.60
CA CYS A 231 11.36 -27.27 33.59
C CYS A 231 11.90 -26.89 32.18
N ARG A 232 11.06 -26.38 31.29
CA ARG A 232 11.31 -26.12 29.86
C ARG A 232 10.52 -24.92 29.35
N ASP A 233 10.22 -23.92 30.19
CA ASP A 233 9.48 -22.71 29.77
C ASP A 233 10.21 -21.90 28.69
N TYR A 234 11.54 -22.03 28.67
CA TYR A 234 12.41 -21.46 27.65
C TYR A 234 13.00 -22.58 26.81
N ALA A 235 12.70 -22.59 25.51
CA ALA A 235 13.21 -23.53 24.53
C ALA A 235 13.32 -22.85 23.16
N MET A 236 14.19 -23.36 22.29
CA MET A 236 14.28 -22.89 20.90
C MET A 236 13.10 -23.37 20.03
N ALA A 237 12.42 -24.45 20.44
CA ALA A 237 11.26 -24.99 19.74
C ALA A 237 10.06 -24.02 19.69
N TYR A 238 9.89 -23.20 20.73
CA TYR A 238 8.82 -22.18 20.81
C TYR A 238 9.04 -20.99 19.85
N LEU A 239 10.14 -20.94 19.09
CA LEU A 239 10.28 -19.96 18.01
C LEU A 239 9.38 -20.27 16.80
N PHE A 240 8.79 -21.48 16.76
CA PHE A 240 8.15 -22.06 15.58
C PHE A 240 6.81 -22.75 15.91
N ASP A 241 6.19 -22.45 17.05
CA ASP A 241 4.93 -23.08 17.49
C ASP A 241 3.68 -22.22 17.20
N GLN A 242 3.85 -21.05 16.57
CA GLN A 242 2.83 -20.05 16.26
C GLN A 242 2.11 -19.48 17.50
N SER A 243 2.79 -19.43 18.65
CA SER A 243 2.26 -18.88 19.90
C SER A 243 2.72 -17.45 20.17
N PHE A 244 2.06 -16.49 19.52
CA PHE A 244 2.39 -15.06 19.62
C PHE A 244 2.23 -14.44 21.04
N SER A 245 1.58 -15.14 21.98
CA SER A 245 1.28 -14.69 23.34
C SER A 245 2.27 -15.24 24.38
N THR A 246 2.69 -14.39 25.32
CA THR A 246 3.53 -14.79 26.48
C THR A 246 2.75 -14.80 27.80
N THR A 247 1.45 -15.06 27.74
CA THR A 247 0.60 -15.38 28.90
C THR A 247 1.15 -16.55 29.71
N SER A 248 0.85 -16.59 31.02
CA SER A 248 1.56 -17.34 32.08
C SER A 248 1.72 -18.87 31.97
N CYS A 249 1.28 -19.49 30.87
CA CYS A 249 1.34 -20.92 30.61
C CYS A 249 1.89 -21.27 29.21
N VAL A 250 2.47 -20.29 28.49
CA VAL A 250 2.99 -20.46 27.12
C VAL A 250 4.50 -20.26 27.13
N GLY A 251 5.23 -21.17 26.50
CA GLY A 251 6.69 -21.11 26.37
C GLY A 251 7.15 -20.08 25.35
N TYR A 252 8.40 -19.62 25.44
CA TYR A 252 9.00 -18.70 24.47
C TYR A 252 10.52 -18.77 24.48
N PHE A 253 11.20 -18.21 23.48
CA PHE A 253 12.66 -18.18 23.45
C PHE A 253 13.22 -17.06 24.33
N LEU A 254 14.11 -17.41 25.28
CA LEU A 254 14.84 -16.45 26.10
C LEU A 254 16.27 -16.93 26.37
N SER A 255 17.26 -16.14 25.93
CA SER A 255 18.67 -16.37 26.21
C SER A 255 19.08 -15.85 27.59
N ASN A 256 20.24 -16.32 28.07
CA ASN A 256 20.88 -15.83 29.29
C ASN A 256 21.97 -14.76 29.02
N CYS A 257 22.03 -14.22 27.81
CA CYS A 257 22.99 -13.19 27.41
C CYS A 257 22.31 -11.95 26.83
N ARG A 258 22.85 -10.77 27.15
CA ARG A 258 22.42 -9.48 26.60
C ARG A 258 22.47 -9.46 25.07
N TYR A 259 23.60 -9.88 24.50
CA TYR A 259 23.76 -10.13 23.08
C TYR A 259 23.52 -11.61 22.78
N THR A 260 22.76 -11.94 21.73
CA THR A 260 22.56 -13.33 21.29
C THR A 260 22.37 -13.37 19.77
N LYS A 261 23.16 -14.19 19.08
CA LYS A 261 23.01 -14.47 17.65
C LYS A 261 22.36 -15.83 17.46
N LEU A 262 21.14 -15.83 16.93
CA LEU A 262 20.49 -17.02 16.39
C LEU A 262 20.98 -17.26 14.97
N THR A 263 21.30 -18.51 14.64
CA THR A 263 21.71 -18.94 13.30
C THR A 263 20.77 -20.04 12.83
N VAL A 264 19.92 -19.73 11.86
CA VAL A 264 19.08 -20.70 11.15
C VAL A 264 19.87 -21.23 9.95
N ASP A 265 20.17 -22.52 9.93
CA ASP A 265 20.81 -23.22 8.82
C ASP A 265 19.76 -24.04 8.06
N LEU A 266 19.50 -23.59 6.83
CA LEU A 266 18.46 -24.12 5.95
C LEU A 266 18.88 -25.41 5.23
N LYS A 267 20.16 -25.83 5.36
CA LYS A 267 20.78 -27.02 4.71
C LYS A 267 20.77 -27.04 3.17
N LYS A 268 20.04 -26.15 2.53
CA LYS A 268 19.95 -25.94 1.08
C LYS A 268 19.68 -24.46 0.79
N SER A 269 20.03 -24.02 -0.41
CA SER A 269 19.68 -22.68 -0.89
C SER A 269 18.16 -22.60 -1.13
N LEU A 270 17.50 -21.63 -0.52
CA LEU A 270 16.06 -21.37 -0.65
C LEU A 270 15.82 -19.90 -0.93
N PHE A 271 14.89 -19.60 -1.83
CA PHE A 271 14.38 -18.24 -2.00
C PHE A 271 13.57 -17.84 -0.77
N ILE A 272 14.12 -16.92 0.03
CA ILE A 272 13.45 -16.32 1.19
C ILE A 272 12.71 -15.08 0.70
N ASN A 273 11.40 -15.05 0.88
CA ASN A 273 10.55 -13.93 0.48
C ASN A 273 10.63 -12.81 1.53
N HIS A 274 10.28 -13.14 2.78
CA HIS A 274 10.37 -12.25 3.93
C HIS A 274 10.56 -13.03 5.23
N VAL A 275 10.91 -12.33 6.30
CA VAL A 275 11.09 -12.88 7.65
C VAL A 275 10.34 -12.00 8.63
N ARG A 276 9.56 -12.60 9.53
CA ARG A 276 8.88 -11.88 10.62
C ARG A 276 9.52 -12.22 11.95
N VAL A 277 9.88 -11.18 12.69
CA VAL A 277 10.44 -11.31 14.05
C VAL A 277 9.41 -10.76 15.03
N TYR A 278 9.06 -11.55 16.04
CA TYR A 278 8.14 -11.19 17.11
C TYR A 278 8.92 -11.02 18.42
N PRO A 279 9.28 -9.78 18.84
CA PRO A 279 10.14 -9.56 19.99
C PRO A 279 9.46 -9.88 21.32
N TYR A 280 10.23 -10.34 22.32
CA TYR A 280 9.71 -10.52 23.68
C TYR A 280 9.55 -9.19 24.42
N CYS A 281 8.30 -8.72 24.54
CA CYS A 281 8.02 -7.35 25.00
C CYS A 281 7.80 -7.19 26.51
N SER A 282 7.46 -8.26 27.21
CA SER A 282 7.07 -8.24 28.63
C SER A 282 8.24 -8.07 29.62
N GLY A 283 9.49 -8.11 29.14
CA GLY A 283 10.66 -7.96 30.01
C GLY A 283 11.86 -7.28 29.35
N THR A 284 12.49 -7.97 28.40
CA THR A 284 13.84 -7.59 27.94
C THR A 284 13.83 -6.61 26.78
N ARG A 285 12.79 -6.66 25.92
CA ARG A 285 12.55 -5.75 24.79
C ARG A 285 13.80 -5.60 23.91
N PRO A 286 14.25 -6.68 23.23
CA PRO A 286 15.44 -6.60 22.41
C PRO A 286 15.18 -5.82 21.12
N ASN A 287 16.14 -4.96 20.81
CA ASN A 287 16.37 -4.50 19.45
C ASN A 287 17.00 -5.66 18.69
N PHE A 288 16.69 -5.81 17.40
CA PHE A 288 17.18 -6.93 16.60
C PHE A 288 17.76 -6.49 15.26
N LYS A 289 18.67 -7.29 14.72
CA LYS A 289 19.26 -7.12 13.39
C LYS A 289 19.18 -8.43 12.63
N VAL A 290 18.81 -8.39 11.36
CA VAL A 290 18.67 -9.60 10.51
C VAL A 290 19.63 -9.54 9.33
N THR A 291 20.31 -10.66 9.08
CA THR A 291 21.30 -10.85 8.01
C THR A 291 21.08 -12.20 7.35
N THR A 292 21.22 -12.32 6.04
CA THR A 292 21.15 -13.59 5.29
C THR A 292 22.49 -13.94 4.68
N ASN A 293 22.85 -15.22 4.62
CA ASN A 293 24.02 -15.70 3.88
C ASN A 293 23.57 -16.46 2.62
N ASP A 294 24.06 -16.07 1.45
CA ASP A 294 23.72 -16.68 0.15
C ASP A 294 24.52 -17.96 -0.17
N GLY A 295 25.47 -18.32 0.69
CA GLY A 295 26.47 -19.37 0.48
C GLY A 295 27.88 -18.83 0.22
N ILE A 296 28.02 -17.52 -0.06
CA ILE A 296 29.27 -16.83 -0.39
C ILE A 296 29.54 -15.70 0.61
N SER A 297 28.53 -14.89 0.93
CA SER A 297 28.67 -13.67 1.73
C SER A 297 27.47 -13.41 2.66
N ASP A 298 27.72 -12.71 3.76
CA ASP A 298 26.70 -12.23 4.68
C ASP A 298 26.14 -10.90 4.15
N VAL A 299 24.89 -10.90 3.69
CA VAL A 299 24.19 -9.72 3.15
C VAL A 299 23.11 -9.27 4.15
N PRO A 300 23.14 -8.00 4.63
CA PRO A 300 22.16 -7.53 5.60
C PRO A 300 20.74 -7.50 5.01
N VAL A 301 19.76 -7.83 5.85
CA VAL A 301 18.34 -7.58 5.62
C VAL A 301 17.98 -6.24 6.27
N THR A 302 18.41 -6.02 7.52
CA THR A 302 18.36 -4.71 8.17
C THR A 302 19.76 -4.10 8.21
N SER A 303 19.87 -2.82 7.83
CA SER A 303 21.15 -2.09 7.82
C SER A 303 21.71 -1.95 9.24
N GLU A 304 20.85 -1.56 10.18
CA GLU A 304 21.13 -1.42 11.61
C GLU A 304 20.19 -2.29 12.47
N TYR A 305 20.31 -2.15 13.79
CA TYR A 305 19.34 -2.68 14.75
C TYR A 305 18.01 -1.94 14.63
N VAL A 306 16.92 -2.68 14.49
CA VAL A 306 15.55 -2.15 14.52
C VAL A 306 15.19 -1.79 15.96
N ASP A 307 14.82 -0.54 16.18
CA ASP A 307 14.23 -0.05 17.43
C ASP A 307 12.73 0.15 17.24
N MET A 308 11.95 -0.27 18.23
CA MET A 308 10.48 -0.24 18.18
C MET A 308 10.00 1.13 18.67
N SER A 309 9.95 2.10 17.75
CA SER A 309 9.65 3.52 18.04
C SER A 309 8.35 3.77 18.81
N ASN A 310 7.30 2.98 18.54
CA ASN A 310 6.02 3.02 19.25
C ASN A 310 5.97 2.13 20.52
N GLY A 311 7.12 1.60 20.95
CA GLY A 311 7.25 0.61 22.01
C GLY A 311 7.03 -0.82 21.53
N CYS A 312 7.50 -1.77 22.34
CA CYS A 312 7.34 -3.20 22.09
C CYS A 312 5.96 -3.67 22.60
N ILE A 313 5.10 -4.14 21.69
CA ILE A 313 3.79 -4.72 21.99
C ILE A 313 3.86 -6.24 21.78
N GLN A 314 3.48 -7.03 22.80
CA GLN A 314 3.56 -8.49 22.72
C GLN A 314 2.66 -9.03 21.60
N GLY A 315 3.19 -9.94 20.79
CA GLY A 315 2.50 -10.51 19.63
C GLY A 315 2.50 -9.62 18.38
N SER A 316 3.04 -8.40 18.46
CA SER A 316 3.34 -7.61 17.26
C SER A 316 4.65 -8.06 16.64
N TYR A 317 4.74 -8.01 15.31
CA TYR A 317 5.92 -8.37 14.54
C TYR A 317 6.43 -7.20 13.70
N VAL A 318 7.69 -7.33 13.27
CA VAL A 318 8.23 -6.56 12.15
C VAL A 318 8.42 -7.51 10.98
N ASP A 319 7.78 -7.19 9.86
CA ASP A 319 7.89 -7.91 8.59
C ASP A 319 9.05 -7.31 7.77
N MET A 320 10.01 -8.14 7.39
CA MET A 320 11.22 -7.73 6.67
C MET A 320 11.34 -8.45 5.32
N PRO A 321 11.17 -7.73 4.19
CA PRO A 321 11.34 -8.32 2.87
C PRO A 321 12.81 -8.70 2.61
N VAL A 322 13.04 -9.97 2.27
CA VAL A 322 14.38 -10.53 1.99
C VAL A 322 14.60 -10.71 0.50
N ARG A 323 13.58 -11.27 -0.18
CA ARG A 323 13.44 -11.53 -1.64
C ARG A 323 14.71 -12.02 -2.34
N ARG A 324 15.45 -12.95 -1.73
CA ARG A 324 16.70 -13.51 -2.30
C ARG A 324 16.93 -14.95 -1.86
N ASN A 325 17.82 -15.65 -2.56
CA ASN A 325 18.27 -16.98 -2.13
C ASN A 325 19.19 -16.88 -0.92
N ALA A 326 18.96 -17.72 0.10
CA ALA A 326 19.82 -17.86 1.27
C ALA A 326 20.03 -19.32 1.64
N THR A 327 21.18 -19.62 2.24
CA THR A 327 21.48 -20.91 2.91
C THR A 327 21.42 -20.79 4.43
N LYS A 328 21.64 -19.59 4.98
CA LYS A 328 21.51 -19.29 6.40
C LYS A 328 20.84 -17.94 6.64
N ILE A 329 20.17 -17.82 7.78
CA ILE A 329 19.63 -16.55 8.30
C ILE A 329 20.19 -16.36 9.70
N TYR A 330 20.66 -15.14 9.99
CA TYR A 330 21.09 -14.74 11.31
C TYR A 330 20.14 -13.71 11.89
N VAL A 331 19.74 -13.89 13.14
CA VAL A 331 18.98 -12.90 13.92
C VAL A 331 19.81 -12.56 15.16
N GLU A 332 20.33 -11.35 15.19
CA GLU A 332 21.11 -10.81 16.31
C GLU A 332 20.18 -10.00 17.22
N LEU A 333 20.18 -10.31 18.51
CA LEU A 333 19.36 -9.68 19.54
C LEU A 333 20.25 -8.93 20.53
N ASN A 334 19.88 -7.70 20.89
CA ASN A 334 20.58 -6.88 21.87
C ASN A 334 19.58 -5.95 22.60
N HIS A 335 19.86 -5.55 23.83
CA HIS A 335 19.01 -4.58 24.56
C HIS A 335 19.83 -3.53 25.31
N HIS A 336 19.24 -2.36 25.55
CA HIS A 336 19.93 -1.23 26.21
C HIS A 336 19.88 -1.25 27.75
N ARG A 337 18.95 -2.00 28.38
CA ARG A 337 18.81 -2.01 29.85
C ARG A 337 19.93 -2.79 30.55
N VAL A 338 20.60 -2.17 31.53
CA VAL A 338 21.73 -2.77 32.27
C VAL A 338 21.28 -3.81 33.30
N SER A 339 20.05 -3.71 33.81
CA SER A 339 19.49 -4.60 34.84
C SER A 339 18.99 -5.95 34.34
N ASN A 340 18.85 -6.12 33.02
CA ASN A 340 18.44 -7.37 32.39
C ASN A 340 19.67 -8.03 31.77
N THR A 341 19.72 -9.37 31.75
CA THR A 341 20.88 -10.13 31.24
C THR A 341 20.56 -11.02 30.05
N GLY A 342 19.34 -11.00 29.52
CA GLY A 342 18.88 -11.93 28.49
C GLY A 342 18.10 -11.25 27.37
N SER A 343 18.08 -11.86 26.18
CA SER A 343 17.33 -11.38 25.01
C SER A 343 16.43 -12.50 24.49
N GLY A 344 15.25 -12.17 23.97
CA GLY A 344 14.23 -13.19 23.66
C GLY A 344 13.24 -12.79 22.57
N LEU A 345 12.62 -13.79 21.97
CA LEU A 345 11.59 -13.68 20.94
C LEU A 345 10.41 -14.56 21.37
N SER A 346 9.19 -14.17 21.02
CA SER A 346 8.06 -15.10 21.09
C SER A 346 8.02 -16.02 19.87
N GLU A 347 8.27 -15.53 18.66
CA GLU A 347 8.18 -16.30 17.42
C GLU A 347 9.19 -15.79 16.36
N LEU A 348 9.59 -16.66 15.43
CA LEU A 348 10.38 -16.34 14.24
C LEU A 348 9.78 -17.05 13.01
N GLU A 349 9.08 -16.31 12.15
CA GLU A 349 8.51 -16.86 10.93
C GLU A 349 9.42 -16.57 9.72
N ILE A 350 9.66 -17.59 8.88
CA ILE A 350 10.48 -17.49 7.68
C ILE A 350 9.62 -17.91 6.49
N PHE A 351 9.41 -17.01 5.53
CA PHE A 351 8.60 -17.29 4.35
C PHE A 351 9.48 -17.56 3.13
N VAL A 352 9.16 -18.63 2.41
CA VAL A 352 9.91 -19.12 1.25
C VAL A 352 9.02 -19.22 0.02
N GLU A 353 9.62 -19.31 -1.19
CA GLU A 353 8.88 -19.28 -2.47
C GLU A 353 8.15 -17.93 -2.66
N GLY A 354 7.20 -17.81 -3.60
CA GLY A 354 6.56 -16.51 -3.89
C GLY A 354 7.51 -15.55 -4.62
N LYS A 355 8.44 -16.09 -5.41
CA LYS A 355 9.39 -15.29 -6.20
C LYS A 355 8.65 -14.58 -7.33
N GLU A 356 7.85 -15.35 -8.05
CA GLU A 356 7.12 -14.90 -9.22
C GLU A 356 5.71 -14.46 -8.84
N VAL A 357 5.13 -13.53 -9.59
CA VAL A 357 3.89 -12.86 -9.19
C VAL A 357 2.67 -13.79 -9.23
N TRP A 358 2.64 -14.75 -10.15
CA TRP A 358 1.59 -15.77 -10.24
C TRP A 358 1.64 -16.81 -9.11
N GLU A 359 2.75 -16.92 -8.35
CA GLU A 359 2.81 -17.83 -7.19
C GLU A 359 1.94 -17.35 -6.01
N ARG A 360 1.40 -16.12 -6.07
CA ARG A 360 0.47 -15.52 -5.10
C ARG A 360 -0.68 -16.47 -4.69
N TYR A 361 -1.19 -17.30 -5.60
CA TYR A 361 -2.33 -18.20 -5.36
C TYR A 361 -1.94 -19.67 -5.06
N LYS A 362 -0.64 -19.96 -4.99
CA LYS A 362 -0.07 -21.30 -4.79
C LYS A 362 -0.31 -21.82 -3.38
N HIS A 363 -0.18 -20.95 -2.39
CA HIS A 363 -0.11 -21.29 -0.97
C HIS A 363 -1.20 -20.57 -0.16
N ARG A 364 -2.47 -20.91 -0.44
CA ARG A 364 -3.66 -20.25 0.13
C ARG A 364 -3.86 -20.45 1.64
N SER A 365 -2.92 -21.08 2.36
CA SER A 365 -3.00 -21.30 3.81
C SER A 365 -2.90 -20.01 4.64
N PHE A 366 -2.40 -18.93 4.03
CA PHE A 366 -2.32 -17.59 4.65
C PHE A 366 -3.35 -16.60 4.08
N ASP A 367 -4.21 -17.04 3.14
CA ASP A 367 -5.25 -16.21 2.54
C ASP A 367 -6.55 -16.26 3.36
N GLY A 368 -6.53 -15.50 4.46
CA GLY A 368 -7.66 -15.35 5.37
C GLY A 368 -8.95 -14.84 4.71
N ALA A 369 -10.07 -15.43 5.09
CA ALA A 369 -11.44 -14.99 4.79
C ALA A 369 -11.82 -14.70 3.31
N LYS A 370 -11.15 -15.31 2.32
CA LYS A 370 -11.49 -15.19 0.89
C LYS A 370 -12.39 -16.33 0.39
N THR A 371 -13.42 -16.02 -0.41
CA THR A 371 -14.24 -17.01 -1.13
C THR A 371 -13.62 -17.31 -2.49
N TRP A 372 -13.37 -18.59 -2.77
CA TRP A 372 -12.78 -19.04 -4.04
C TRP A 372 -13.80 -19.78 -4.93
N ILE A 373 -13.87 -19.39 -6.20
CA ILE A 373 -14.40 -20.24 -7.27
C ILE A 373 -13.25 -21.16 -7.71
N GLU A 374 -13.33 -22.43 -7.35
CA GLU A 374 -12.47 -23.48 -7.90
C GLU A 374 -12.96 -23.85 -9.32
N PRO A 375 -12.06 -24.19 -10.26
CA PRO A 375 -12.43 -24.52 -11.63
C PRO A 375 -13.35 -25.75 -11.70
N ALA A 376 -14.27 -25.75 -12.66
CA ALA A 376 -15.25 -26.81 -12.84
C ALA A 376 -15.12 -27.44 -14.24
N ALA A 377 -15.18 -28.77 -14.31
CA ALA A 377 -15.37 -29.57 -15.53
C ALA A 377 -14.66 -29.00 -16.79
N ASP A 378 -13.33 -28.99 -16.74
CA ASP A 378 -12.44 -28.74 -17.89
C ASP A 378 -12.53 -27.35 -18.55
N THR A 379 -13.08 -26.34 -17.85
CA THR A 379 -13.21 -24.97 -18.36
C THR A 379 -12.67 -23.88 -17.42
N ASN A 380 -12.00 -22.88 -18.04
CA ASN A 380 -11.60 -21.61 -17.44
C ASN A 380 -12.54 -20.44 -17.81
N PHE A 381 -13.71 -20.74 -18.39
CA PHE A 381 -14.73 -19.77 -18.77
C PHE A 381 -15.90 -19.84 -17.78
N HIS A 382 -16.13 -18.73 -17.08
CA HIS A 382 -17.23 -18.55 -16.14
C HIS A 382 -18.12 -17.41 -16.64
N SER A 383 -19.39 -17.69 -16.90
CA SER A 383 -20.37 -16.68 -17.33
C SER A 383 -21.61 -16.74 -16.44
N PHE A 384 -22.07 -15.58 -15.99
CA PHE A 384 -23.22 -15.41 -15.11
C PHE A 384 -24.08 -14.23 -15.59
N ASN A 385 -25.41 -14.33 -15.46
CA ASN A 385 -26.29 -13.20 -15.76
C ASN A 385 -26.31 -12.19 -14.60
N GLU A 386 -26.24 -12.69 -13.36
CA GLU A 386 -26.15 -11.84 -12.17
C GLU A 386 -25.08 -12.34 -11.19
N VAL A 387 -24.26 -11.42 -10.70
CA VAL A 387 -23.29 -11.69 -9.61
C VAL A 387 -23.55 -10.71 -8.46
N HIS A 388 -23.83 -11.24 -7.27
CA HIS A 388 -24.05 -10.46 -6.06
C HIS A 388 -22.92 -10.69 -5.07
N ILE A 389 -22.16 -9.64 -4.73
CA ILE A 389 -21.12 -9.68 -3.68
C ILE A 389 -21.53 -8.66 -2.61
N ARG A 390 -21.87 -9.14 -1.41
CA ARG A 390 -22.49 -8.31 -0.35
C ARG A 390 -21.90 -8.59 1.02
N ARG A 391 -22.11 -7.65 1.94
CA ARG A 391 -21.87 -7.75 3.38
C ARG A 391 -20.49 -8.32 3.71
N SER A 392 -19.46 -7.67 3.15
CA SER A 392 -18.04 -7.96 3.32
C SER A 392 -17.54 -9.31 2.79
N ALA A 393 -18.30 -9.95 1.89
CA ALA A 393 -17.80 -11.04 1.07
C ALA A 393 -16.63 -10.59 0.18
N GLN A 394 -15.65 -11.47 -0.02
CA GLN A 394 -14.56 -11.29 -0.98
C GLN A 394 -14.51 -12.48 -1.94
N LEU A 395 -14.45 -12.24 -3.25
CA LEU A 395 -14.50 -13.28 -4.28
C LEU A 395 -13.22 -13.30 -5.13
N ALA A 396 -12.65 -14.49 -5.32
CA ALA A 396 -11.53 -14.77 -6.21
C ALA A 396 -11.79 -16.04 -7.05
N VAL A 397 -11.05 -16.24 -8.14
CA VAL A 397 -11.23 -17.38 -9.07
C VAL A 397 -9.90 -18.08 -9.31
N MET A 398 -9.90 -19.42 -9.26
CA MET A 398 -8.72 -20.25 -9.52
C MET A 398 -8.67 -20.73 -10.98
N PRO A 399 -7.51 -20.67 -11.65
CA PRO A 399 -7.32 -21.28 -12.97
C PRO A 399 -7.20 -22.81 -12.91
N LEU A 400 -7.83 -23.49 -13.86
CA LEU A 400 -7.55 -24.87 -14.23
C LEU A 400 -6.18 -24.98 -14.91
N ASN A 401 -5.49 -26.11 -14.73
CA ASN A 401 -4.23 -26.47 -15.40
C ASN A 401 -3.03 -25.55 -15.10
N GLY A 402 -3.08 -24.74 -14.04
CA GLY A 402 -1.92 -24.04 -13.47
C GLY A 402 -2.12 -22.53 -13.34
N LEU A 403 -1.30 -21.91 -12.48
CA LEU A 403 -1.48 -20.52 -12.02
C LEU A 403 -1.27 -19.43 -13.09
N GLN A 404 -0.82 -19.81 -14.29
CA GLN A 404 -0.65 -18.92 -15.44
C GLN A 404 -1.71 -19.15 -16.53
N ALA A 405 -2.59 -20.15 -16.40
CA ALA A 405 -3.60 -20.42 -17.40
C ALA A 405 -4.64 -19.27 -17.42
N PRO A 406 -5.05 -18.78 -18.61
CA PRO A 406 -5.98 -17.67 -18.70
C PRO A 406 -7.36 -18.07 -18.16
N VAL A 407 -8.01 -17.16 -17.43
CA VAL A 407 -9.38 -17.31 -16.93
C VAL A 407 -10.24 -16.19 -17.49
N HIS A 408 -11.40 -16.55 -18.02
CA HIS A 408 -12.38 -15.61 -18.53
C HIS A 408 -13.60 -15.59 -17.62
N PHE A 409 -13.90 -14.41 -17.06
CA PHE A 409 -15.10 -14.19 -16.24
C PHE A 409 -16.00 -13.17 -16.93
N HIS A 410 -17.28 -13.50 -17.09
CA HIS A 410 -18.29 -12.60 -17.62
C HIS A 410 -19.47 -12.47 -16.65
N ALA A 411 -19.91 -11.24 -16.43
CA ALA A 411 -21.15 -10.93 -15.74
C ALA A 411 -21.98 -9.93 -16.56
N ASP A 412 -23.21 -10.30 -16.92
CA ASP A 412 -24.13 -9.34 -17.57
C ASP A 412 -24.42 -8.18 -16.61
N ARG A 413 -24.62 -8.49 -15.31
CA ARG A 413 -24.86 -7.51 -14.26
C ARG A 413 -24.19 -7.84 -12.91
N LEU A 414 -23.62 -6.81 -12.29
CA LEU A 414 -23.11 -6.87 -10.91
C LEU A 414 -24.05 -6.16 -9.92
N TYR A 415 -24.14 -6.71 -8.71
CA TYR A 415 -24.78 -6.06 -7.56
C TYR A 415 -23.93 -6.20 -6.30
N GLY A 416 -24.09 -5.23 -5.39
CA GLY A 416 -23.38 -5.22 -4.11
C GLY A 416 -23.90 -4.14 -3.18
N ASP A 417 -23.22 -3.95 -2.06
CA ASP A 417 -23.55 -2.99 -1.01
C ASP A 417 -22.33 -2.14 -0.59
N LYS A 418 -21.39 -1.94 -1.51
CA LYS A 418 -20.13 -1.19 -1.36
C LYS A 418 -19.16 -1.78 -0.32
N SER A 419 -19.49 -2.90 0.32
CA SER A 419 -18.71 -3.46 1.44
C SER A 419 -17.84 -4.69 1.12
N GLY A 420 -18.07 -5.35 -0.02
CA GLY A 420 -17.32 -6.54 -0.47
C GLY A 420 -16.14 -6.21 -1.39
N PHE A 421 -15.40 -7.25 -1.82
CA PHE A 421 -14.31 -7.14 -2.80
C PHE A 421 -14.36 -8.21 -3.90
N LEU A 422 -13.92 -7.83 -5.11
CA LEU A 422 -13.62 -8.75 -6.21
C LEU A 422 -12.13 -8.73 -6.53
N HIS A 423 -11.54 -9.91 -6.69
CA HIS A 423 -10.12 -10.13 -6.98
C HIS A 423 -9.96 -10.67 -8.41
N VAL A 424 -9.31 -9.91 -9.28
CA VAL A 424 -8.99 -10.29 -10.67
C VAL A 424 -7.54 -10.74 -10.73
N GLY A 425 -7.33 -12.05 -10.86
CA GLY A 425 -6.03 -12.69 -10.70
C GLY A 425 -5.03 -12.45 -11.84
N TYR A 426 -3.85 -13.05 -11.68
CA TYR A 426 -2.80 -13.02 -12.70
C TYR A 426 -3.27 -13.71 -13.99
N HIS A 427 -3.11 -13.04 -15.13
CA HIS A 427 -3.55 -13.52 -16.45
C HIS A 427 -5.06 -13.81 -16.56
N GLN A 428 -5.88 -13.19 -15.71
CA GLN A 428 -7.34 -13.30 -15.77
C GLN A 428 -7.95 -12.11 -16.51
N ASN A 429 -8.99 -12.36 -17.30
CA ASN A 429 -9.75 -11.34 -18.04
C ASN A 429 -11.22 -11.36 -17.60
N PHE A 430 -11.59 -10.33 -16.85
CA PHE A 430 -12.92 -10.16 -16.29
C PHE A 430 -13.67 -9.09 -17.07
N SER A 431 -14.95 -9.32 -17.34
CA SER A 431 -15.78 -8.45 -18.16
C SER A 431 -17.16 -8.27 -17.56
N VAL A 432 -17.62 -7.02 -17.54
CA VAL A 432 -18.93 -6.64 -17.01
C VAL A 432 -19.68 -5.85 -18.08
N ALA A 433 -20.86 -6.32 -18.49
CA ALA A 433 -21.65 -5.62 -19.50
C ALA A 433 -22.35 -4.39 -18.92
N VAL A 434 -23.00 -4.54 -17.76
CA VAL A 434 -23.76 -3.48 -17.08
C VAL A 434 -23.49 -3.50 -15.58
N THR A 435 -23.39 -2.32 -14.97
CA THR A 435 -23.56 -2.13 -13.53
C THR A 435 -24.73 -1.18 -13.30
N ASP A 436 -25.23 -1.12 -12.07
CA ASP A 436 -25.83 0.14 -11.58
C ASP A 436 -24.79 1.28 -11.75
N PRO A 437 -25.18 2.58 -11.79
CA PRO A 437 -24.21 3.66 -12.00
C PRO A 437 -23.04 3.60 -11.02
N ASP A 438 -23.29 3.26 -9.76
CA ASP A 438 -22.26 3.01 -8.75
C ASP A 438 -21.57 1.66 -8.95
N ILE A 439 -20.24 1.65 -8.85
CA ILE A 439 -19.48 0.40 -8.77
C ILE A 439 -19.85 -0.31 -7.44
N PRO A 440 -20.39 -1.55 -7.49
CA PRO A 440 -21.13 -2.11 -6.35
C PRO A 440 -20.28 -2.62 -5.18
N PHE A 441 -18.97 -2.74 -5.34
CA PHE A 441 -18.02 -3.29 -4.36
C PHE A 441 -16.58 -2.88 -4.70
N GLY A 442 -15.64 -3.06 -3.76
CA GLY A 442 -14.22 -2.81 -4.00
C GLY A 442 -13.62 -3.79 -5.02
N LEU A 443 -12.56 -3.36 -5.71
CA LEU A 443 -11.95 -4.13 -6.80
C LEU A 443 -10.43 -4.13 -6.67
N ARG A 444 -9.83 -5.32 -6.71
CA ARG A 444 -8.37 -5.52 -6.77
C ARG A 444 -8.03 -6.24 -8.07
N VAL A 445 -7.40 -5.53 -9.00
CA VAL A 445 -6.82 -6.12 -10.22
C VAL A 445 -5.33 -6.33 -9.96
N TYR A 446 -4.87 -7.57 -10.11
CA TYR A 446 -3.46 -7.93 -9.94
C TYR A 446 -2.68 -7.83 -11.25
N GLU A 447 -1.36 -8.03 -11.15
CA GLU A 447 -0.42 -7.94 -12.27
C GLU A 447 -0.79 -8.89 -13.40
N ASN A 448 -0.75 -8.41 -14.65
CA ASN A 448 -1.21 -9.13 -15.84
C ASN A 448 -2.69 -9.57 -15.79
N GLY A 449 -3.47 -9.14 -14.80
CA GLY A 449 -4.93 -9.22 -14.79
C GLY A 449 -5.54 -8.10 -15.63
N SER A 450 -6.76 -8.31 -16.11
CA SER A 450 -7.51 -7.33 -16.89
C SER A 450 -9.00 -7.28 -16.54
N MET A 451 -9.56 -6.08 -16.52
CA MET A 451 -10.97 -5.83 -16.18
C MET A 451 -11.60 -4.86 -17.19
N MET A 452 -12.65 -5.29 -17.88
CA MET A 452 -13.56 -4.40 -18.60
C MET A 452 -14.69 -3.93 -17.68
N LEU A 453 -14.88 -2.62 -17.58
CA LEU A 453 -15.99 -1.98 -16.86
C LEU A 453 -16.84 -1.12 -17.82
N PRO A 454 -18.11 -0.81 -17.46
CA PRO A 454 -18.96 0.06 -18.27
C PRO A 454 -18.39 1.47 -18.47
N ARG A 455 -18.90 2.17 -19.50
CA ARG A 455 -18.42 3.51 -19.92
C ARG A 455 -18.40 4.57 -18.84
N ARG A 456 -19.25 4.47 -17.81
CA ARG A 456 -19.27 5.40 -16.68
C ARG A 456 -19.10 4.61 -15.40
N ALA A 457 -18.13 5.00 -14.59
CA ALA A 457 -17.82 4.34 -13.32
C ALA A 457 -17.84 5.36 -12.18
N PHE A 458 -18.68 5.10 -11.17
CA PHE A 458 -18.80 5.94 -9.98
C PHE A 458 -18.25 5.18 -8.78
N LEU A 459 -17.14 5.68 -8.22
CA LEU A 459 -16.48 5.16 -7.02
C LEU A 459 -16.93 5.97 -5.81
N GLN A 460 -17.89 5.42 -5.06
CA GLN A 460 -18.37 5.95 -3.77
C GLN A 460 -18.14 4.91 -2.68
N THR A 461 -17.41 5.27 -1.61
CA THR A 461 -17.10 4.40 -0.45
C THR A 461 -16.35 3.09 -0.79
N VAL A 462 -16.14 2.77 -2.06
CA VAL A 462 -15.39 1.61 -2.56
C VAL A 462 -13.94 1.99 -2.87
N SER A 463 -13.03 1.03 -2.69
CA SER A 463 -11.63 1.17 -3.10
C SER A 463 -11.35 0.30 -4.33
N PHE A 464 -10.82 0.93 -5.38
CA PHE A 464 -10.36 0.29 -6.60
C PHE A 464 -8.84 0.39 -6.64
N LYS A 465 -8.16 -0.75 -6.49
CA LYS A 465 -6.70 -0.87 -6.55
C LYS A 465 -6.29 -1.72 -7.75
N SER A 466 -5.36 -1.22 -8.57
CA SER A 466 -4.95 -1.92 -9.78
C SER A 466 -3.44 -2.01 -9.94
N SER A 467 -3.01 -3.21 -10.36
CA SER A 467 -1.66 -3.54 -10.82
C SER A 467 -1.69 -4.10 -12.25
N GLY A 468 -2.84 -4.01 -12.93
CA GLY A 468 -3.08 -4.56 -14.26
C GLY A 468 -3.90 -3.62 -15.15
N LYS A 469 -4.49 -4.16 -16.23
CA LYS A 469 -5.17 -3.34 -17.26
C LYS A 469 -6.67 -3.18 -16.99
N ILE A 470 -7.11 -1.94 -16.86
CA ILE A 470 -8.53 -1.59 -16.79
C ILE A 470 -8.94 -0.95 -18.11
N TRP A 471 -10.11 -1.27 -18.65
CA TRP A 471 -10.59 -0.67 -19.90
C TRP A 471 -12.12 -0.59 -19.94
N GLY A 472 -12.65 0.09 -20.97
CA GLY A 472 -14.08 0.34 -21.16
C GLY A 472 -14.64 1.59 -20.48
N ILE A 473 -13.99 2.10 -19.42
CA ILE A 473 -14.36 3.35 -18.75
C ILE A 473 -14.00 4.56 -19.63
N HIS A 474 -14.97 5.46 -19.85
CA HIS A 474 -14.79 6.77 -20.47
C HIS A 474 -14.87 7.89 -19.43
N ASP A 475 -15.85 7.84 -18.52
CA ASP A 475 -16.04 8.84 -17.48
C ASP A 475 -15.86 8.20 -16.09
N LEU A 476 -14.91 8.72 -15.32
CA LEU A 476 -14.58 8.23 -13.98
C LEU A 476 -14.89 9.28 -12.91
N PHE A 477 -15.75 8.93 -11.95
CA PHE A 477 -16.12 9.76 -10.82
C PHE A 477 -15.61 9.13 -9.52
N VAL A 478 -14.86 9.89 -8.72
CA VAL A 478 -14.28 9.43 -7.43
C VAL A 478 -14.68 10.40 -6.34
N PHE A 479 -15.50 9.97 -5.37
CA PHE A 479 -16.11 10.84 -4.37
C PHE A 479 -16.51 10.08 -3.10
N ASP A 480 -16.76 10.80 -2.00
CA ASP A 480 -17.36 10.29 -0.76
C ASP A 480 -16.70 8.99 -0.26
N HIS A 481 -15.43 9.12 0.12
CA HIS A 481 -14.51 8.05 0.53
C HIS A 481 -14.17 7.01 -0.56
N GLY A 482 -14.64 7.19 -1.80
CA GLY A 482 -14.19 6.40 -2.93
C GLY A 482 -12.70 6.63 -3.21
N SER A 483 -11.98 5.57 -3.57
CA SER A 483 -10.58 5.69 -3.98
C SER A 483 -10.22 4.88 -5.23
N PHE A 484 -9.40 5.49 -6.08
CA PHE A 484 -8.69 4.82 -7.17
C PHE A 484 -7.19 4.86 -6.86
N TYR A 485 -6.54 3.71 -6.96
CA TYR A 485 -5.10 3.55 -6.79
C TYR A 485 -4.56 2.66 -7.92
N SER A 486 -3.50 3.10 -8.57
CA SER A 486 -2.74 2.30 -9.53
C SER A 486 -1.25 2.24 -9.17
N ASP A 487 -0.58 1.14 -9.51
CA ASP A 487 0.88 1.02 -9.44
C ASP A 487 1.55 1.00 -10.84
N SER A 488 2.89 0.85 -10.87
CA SER A 488 3.70 0.84 -12.10
C SER A 488 3.23 -0.13 -13.19
N ASN A 489 2.61 -1.25 -12.82
CA ASN A 489 2.19 -2.28 -13.76
C ASN A 489 0.79 -2.01 -14.34
N SER A 490 0.06 -1.05 -13.78
CA SER A 490 -1.32 -0.78 -14.17
C SER A 490 -1.44 0.15 -15.37
N SER A 491 -2.51 -0.03 -16.14
CA SER A 491 -2.95 0.95 -17.15
C SER A 491 -4.48 1.09 -17.16
N LEU A 492 -4.98 2.21 -17.66
CA LEU A 492 -6.41 2.50 -17.79
C LEU A 492 -6.72 2.99 -19.21
N GLY A 493 -7.45 2.21 -20.00
CA GLY A 493 -7.82 2.57 -21.37
C GLY A 493 -7.73 1.38 -22.33
N SER A 494 -8.25 1.57 -23.55
CA SER A 494 -8.24 0.51 -24.58
C SER A 494 -6.82 0.19 -25.06
N ASP A 495 -6.03 1.21 -25.38
CA ASP A 495 -4.73 1.09 -26.05
C ASP A 495 -3.62 1.72 -25.20
N THR A 496 -3.51 1.30 -23.93
CA THR A 496 -2.57 1.85 -22.94
C THR A 496 -1.55 0.84 -22.44
N ALA A 497 -0.27 1.24 -22.43
CA ALA A 497 0.82 0.52 -21.78
C ALA A 497 0.82 0.75 -20.25
N PRO A 498 1.56 -0.02 -19.44
CA PRO A 498 1.75 0.25 -18.02
C PRO A 498 2.20 1.69 -17.76
N GLY A 499 1.62 2.35 -16.76
CA GLY A 499 1.82 3.77 -16.47
C GLY A 499 1.02 4.74 -17.36
N GLU A 500 0.20 4.25 -18.30
CA GLU A 500 -0.63 5.08 -19.17
C GLU A 500 -2.12 4.98 -18.85
N TYR A 501 -2.77 6.14 -18.79
CA TYR A 501 -4.14 6.32 -18.35
C TYR A 501 -4.84 7.24 -19.35
N SER A 502 -5.88 6.74 -20.02
CA SER A 502 -6.62 7.39 -21.09
C SER A 502 -8.12 7.26 -20.85
N VAL A 503 -8.79 8.38 -20.55
CA VAL A 503 -10.22 8.47 -20.27
C VAL A 503 -10.79 9.75 -20.88
N GLN A 504 -12.10 9.81 -21.15
CA GLN A 504 -12.74 11.01 -21.68
C GLN A 504 -12.86 12.09 -20.60
N SER A 505 -13.35 11.74 -19.40
CA SER A 505 -13.44 12.65 -18.26
C SER A 505 -13.02 12.01 -16.94
N LEU A 506 -12.41 12.82 -16.07
CA LEU A 506 -12.05 12.44 -14.70
C LEU A 506 -12.55 13.51 -13.72
N HIS A 507 -13.36 13.06 -12.76
CA HIS A 507 -13.96 13.90 -11.73
C HIS A 507 -13.57 13.40 -10.33
N VAL A 508 -12.75 14.16 -9.61
CA VAL A 508 -12.35 13.86 -8.23
C VAL A 508 -13.06 14.85 -7.30
N GLN A 509 -13.98 14.38 -6.47
CA GLN A 509 -14.86 15.22 -5.64
C GLN A 509 -14.60 15.04 -4.13
N ASP A 510 -15.42 15.69 -3.29
CA ASP A 510 -15.27 15.68 -1.82
C ASP A 510 -14.96 14.29 -1.26
N ARG A 511 -13.87 14.20 -0.47
CA ARG A 511 -13.35 12.95 0.15
C ARG A 511 -13.02 11.83 -0.84
N GLY A 512 -12.98 12.11 -2.14
CA GLY A 512 -12.49 11.21 -3.18
C GLY A 512 -10.98 11.31 -3.36
N VAL A 513 -10.30 10.17 -3.53
CA VAL A 513 -8.84 10.11 -3.72
C VAL A 513 -8.50 9.37 -5.01
N PHE A 514 -7.78 10.03 -5.91
CA PHE A 514 -7.21 9.42 -7.11
C PHE A 514 -5.68 9.41 -6.99
N GLU A 515 -5.06 8.23 -7.00
CA GLU A 515 -3.64 8.04 -6.73
C GLU A 515 -2.96 7.24 -7.85
N LEU A 516 -1.94 7.84 -8.47
CA LEU A 516 -1.05 7.15 -9.42
C LEU A 516 0.31 6.91 -8.75
N HIS A 517 0.57 5.68 -8.34
CA HIS A 517 1.82 5.28 -7.70
C HIS A 517 2.75 4.60 -8.71
N SER A 518 4.06 4.76 -8.55
CA SER A 518 5.09 4.01 -9.27
C SER A 518 6.23 3.64 -8.32
N SER A 519 6.57 2.35 -8.30
CA SER A 519 7.80 1.80 -7.73
C SER A 519 8.93 1.66 -8.76
N ASP A 520 8.75 2.22 -9.96
CA ASP A 520 9.75 2.34 -11.03
C ASP A 520 10.06 3.83 -11.24
N LYS A 521 11.35 4.20 -11.18
CA LYS A 521 11.87 5.57 -11.32
C LYS A 521 11.84 6.09 -12.75
N ASP A 522 11.98 5.20 -13.72
CA ASP A 522 12.09 5.54 -15.13
C ASP A 522 10.72 5.61 -15.79
N LEU A 523 9.74 4.85 -15.26
CA LEU A 523 8.33 4.98 -15.62
C LEU A 523 7.79 6.39 -15.31
N THR A 524 7.29 7.06 -16.34
CA THR A 524 6.56 8.33 -16.23
C THR A 524 5.07 8.05 -16.36
N SER A 525 4.28 8.44 -15.36
CA SER A 525 2.81 8.30 -15.43
C SER A 525 2.25 9.29 -16.45
N ARG A 526 1.53 8.79 -17.46
CA ARG A 526 0.90 9.60 -18.51
C ARG A 526 -0.61 9.52 -18.39
N LEU A 527 -1.25 10.64 -18.09
CA LEU A 527 -2.69 10.78 -18.01
C LEU A 527 -3.18 11.66 -19.17
N SER A 528 -3.93 11.09 -20.11
CA SER A 528 -4.47 11.76 -21.29
C SER A 528 -6.00 11.77 -21.25
N LEU A 529 -6.63 12.92 -21.49
CA LEU A 529 -8.08 13.05 -21.36
C LEU A 529 -8.68 14.32 -22.00
N THR A 530 -10.01 14.43 -22.05
CA THR A 530 -10.69 15.65 -22.52
C THR A 530 -10.89 16.67 -21.39
N ASN A 531 -11.50 16.26 -20.26
CA ASN A 531 -11.80 17.13 -19.12
C ASN A 531 -11.38 16.54 -17.76
N LEU A 532 -10.56 17.24 -16.97
CA LEU A 532 -10.22 16.88 -15.58
C LEU A 532 -10.79 17.94 -14.65
N THR A 533 -11.69 17.55 -13.75
CA THR A 533 -12.23 18.42 -12.71
C THR A 533 -11.95 17.87 -11.32
N ILE A 534 -11.21 18.63 -10.52
CA ILE A 534 -11.01 18.36 -9.09
C ILE A 534 -11.88 19.36 -8.32
N PHE A 535 -12.88 18.86 -7.58
CA PHE A 535 -13.79 19.68 -6.77
C PHE A 535 -13.22 19.87 -5.34
N GLY A 536 -13.87 20.76 -4.57
CA GLY A 536 -13.56 20.96 -3.16
C GLY A 536 -13.55 19.65 -2.37
N GLY A 537 -12.48 19.40 -1.60
CA GLY A 537 -12.30 18.17 -0.83
C GLY A 537 -11.78 16.97 -1.63
N GLY A 538 -11.70 17.07 -2.96
CA GLY A 538 -11.10 16.04 -3.82
C GLY A 538 -9.57 16.13 -3.87
N HIS A 539 -8.91 14.97 -3.90
CA HIS A 539 -7.45 14.85 -3.88
C HIS A 539 -6.92 13.93 -4.97
N PHE A 540 -6.22 14.49 -5.95
CA PHE A 540 -5.38 13.75 -6.89
C PHE A 540 -3.93 13.85 -6.42
N LYS A 541 -3.27 12.71 -6.22
CA LYS A 541 -1.84 12.61 -5.87
C LYS A 541 -1.09 11.56 -6.69
N SER A 542 0.24 11.64 -6.66
CA SER A 542 1.15 10.64 -7.24
C SER A 542 2.52 10.68 -6.53
N ASN A 543 3.47 9.80 -6.90
CA ASN A 543 4.79 9.70 -6.24
C ASN A 543 6.01 9.68 -7.19
N ASN A 544 5.82 9.87 -8.50
CA ASN A 544 6.89 9.98 -9.50
C ASN A 544 6.46 10.90 -10.67
N LYS A 545 7.31 11.15 -11.67
CA LYS A 545 7.06 11.98 -12.88
C LYS A 545 5.62 11.79 -13.40
N LEU A 546 4.84 12.87 -13.39
CA LEU A 546 3.44 12.90 -13.86
C LEU A 546 3.30 13.84 -15.06
N ASN A 547 2.87 13.30 -16.20
CA ASN A 547 2.47 14.06 -17.37
C ASN A 547 0.94 14.01 -17.52
N ILE A 548 0.28 15.17 -17.47
CA ILE A 548 -1.16 15.32 -17.71
C ILE A 548 -1.35 16.06 -19.05
N ALA A 549 -2.08 15.45 -19.97
CA ALA A 549 -2.53 16.07 -21.22
C ALA A 549 -4.06 16.17 -21.20
N VAL A 550 -4.60 17.39 -21.23
CA VAL A 550 -6.05 17.65 -21.13
C VAL A 550 -6.52 18.47 -22.31
N HIS A 551 -7.15 17.81 -23.30
CA HIS A 551 -7.49 18.41 -24.60
C HIS A 551 -8.43 19.63 -24.53
N HIS A 552 -9.23 19.77 -23.48
CA HIS A 552 -10.16 20.89 -23.34
C HIS A 552 -10.00 21.62 -22.00
N LEU A 553 -10.49 21.08 -20.88
CA LEU A 553 -10.53 21.80 -19.60
C LEU A 553 -9.85 21.04 -18.47
N LEU A 554 -8.79 21.63 -17.90
CA LEU A 554 -8.28 21.30 -16.58
C LEU A 554 -8.82 22.31 -15.56
N ARG A 555 -9.66 21.84 -14.62
CA ARG A 555 -10.25 22.67 -13.57
C ARG A 555 -9.95 22.12 -12.18
N ILE A 556 -9.35 22.95 -11.33
CA ILE A 556 -9.13 22.65 -9.92
C ILE A 556 -9.87 23.70 -9.10
N ASN A 557 -11.04 23.34 -8.58
CA ASN A 557 -11.90 24.24 -7.82
C ASN A 557 -11.32 24.53 -6.42
N SER A 558 -11.83 25.59 -5.78
CA SER A 558 -11.50 25.92 -4.39
C SER A 558 -11.67 24.71 -3.46
N GLY A 559 -10.67 24.48 -2.60
CA GLY A 559 -10.57 23.31 -1.73
C GLY A 559 -10.14 21.99 -2.42
N GLY A 560 -10.08 21.94 -3.75
CA GLY A 560 -9.55 20.81 -4.51
C GLY A 560 -8.01 20.80 -4.52
N LYS A 561 -7.41 19.61 -4.61
CA LYS A 561 -5.96 19.42 -4.53
C LYS A 561 -5.43 18.50 -5.63
N LEU A 562 -4.48 18.98 -6.41
CA LEU A 562 -3.55 18.19 -7.21
C LEU A 562 -2.18 18.29 -6.52
N SER A 563 -1.84 17.30 -5.71
CA SER A 563 -0.68 17.35 -4.81
C SER A 563 0.34 16.27 -5.13
N HIS A 564 1.54 16.73 -5.41
CA HIS A 564 2.75 15.94 -5.69
C HIS A 564 3.83 16.27 -4.65
N ASN A 565 3.37 16.55 -3.43
CA ASN A 565 4.20 16.86 -2.27
C ASN A 565 4.89 15.58 -1.78
N HIS A 566 6.17 15.69 -1.45
CA HIS A 566 7.00 14.58 -0.94
C HIS A 566 7.12 13.42 -1.95
N ALA A 567 6.80 13.69 -3.22
CA ALA A 567 6.75 12.74 -4.35
C ALA A 567 8.09 12.62 -5.11
N GLY A 568 9.20 12.98 -4.46
CA GLY A 568 10.54 12.62 -4.91
C GLY A 568 10.72 11.11 -4.77
N TYR A 569 10.87 10.42 -5.89
CA TYR A 569 10.83 8.96 -6.01
C TYR A 569 11.58 8.22 -4.88
N VAL A 570 10.89 7.36 -4.15
CA VAL A 570 11.49 6.52 -3.11
C VAL A 570 11.89 5.18 -3.71
N THR A 571 13.19 4.84 -3.71
CA THR A 571 13.60 3.46 -4.00
C THR A 571 13.05 2.55 -2.92
N LYS A 572 12.56 1.37 -3.32
CA LYS A 572 12.16 0.35 -2.35
C LYS A 572 13.39 -0.11 -1.56
N GLU A 573 13.38 0.08 -0.25
CA GLU A 573 14.35 -0.58 0.62
C GLU A 573 14.17 -2.11 0.50
N GLY A 574 15.16 -2.77 -0.10
CA GLY A 574 15.18 -4.21 -0.36
C GLY A 574 15.44 -4.56 -1.83
N ARG A 575 16.72 -4.75 -2.19
CA ARG A 575 17.13 -5.49 -3.40
C ARG A 575 17.78 -6.83 -3.01
N PRO A 576 17.83 -7.81 -3.93
CA PRO A 576 18.74 -8.95 -3.82
C PRO A 576 20.18 -8.52 -4.20
N GLY A 577 21.20 -9.14 -3.59
CA GLY A 577 22.62 -8.94 -3.93
C GLY A 577 23.34 -7.83 -3.14
N ASN A 578 24.52 -7.41 -3.61
CA ASN A 578 25.44 -6.41 -3.01
C ASN A 578 24.90 -4.96 -3.08
N GLU A 579 23.59 -4.83 -3.08
CA GLU A 579 22.86 -3.79 -3.76
C GLU A 579 21.90 -3.12 -2.76
N PHE A 580 22.42 -2.25 -1.89
CA PHE A 580 21.57 -1.26 -1.23
C PHE A 580 21.44 -0.07 -2.19
N GLU A 581 20.28 0.16 -2.82
CA GLU A 581 19.99 1.50 -3.37
C GLU A 581 19.44 2.29 -2.16
N PRO A 582 20.23 3.17 -1.52
CA PRO A 582 19.61 4.22 -0.69
C PRO A 582 18.65 5.02 -1.57
N SER A 583 17.65 5.67 -0.95
CA SER A 583 16.66 6.46 -1.68
C SER A 583 17.33 7.38 -2.72
N GLU A 584 17.22 7.00 -3.99
CA GLU A 584 17.76 7.76 -5.13
C GLU A 584 16.87 8.97 -5.47
N GLY A 585 15.91 9.29 -4.60
CA GLY A 585 14.93 10.34 -4.81
C GLY A 585 15.57 11.69 -5.11
N PRO A 586 15.25 12.31 -6.26
CA PRO A 586 15.67 13.69 -6.51
C PRO A 586 15.14 14.56 -5.37
N GLY A 587 16.03 15.39 -4.79
CA GLY A 587 15.65 16.37 -3.78
C GLY A 587 15.49 15.83 -2.35
N GLN A 588 15.97 14.62 -2.02
CA GLN A 588 15.96 14.16 -0.62
C GLN A 588 17.00 14.90 0.26
N GLY A 589 16.58 15.31 1.46
CA GLY A 589 17.46 15.88 2.49
C GLY A 589 18.40 14.83 3.12
N SER A 590 19.54 15.29 3.63
CA SER A 590 20.51 14.41 4.32
C SER A 590 20.17 14.23 5.80
N GLY A 591 20.63 13.12 6.40
CA GLY A 591 20.54 12.85 7.84
C GLY A 591 21.90 12.65 8.50
N SER A 592 22.04 13.13 9.75
CA SER A 592 23.22 12.98 10.61
C SER A 592 22.87 13.35 12.04
N VAL A 593 23.29 12.56 13.04
CA VAL A 593 23.10 12.84 14.49
C VAL A 593 23.72 14.17 14.96
N TYR A 594 24.67 14.71 14.18
CA TYR A 594 25.34 15.98 14.44
C TYR A 594 24.66 17.19 13.77
N GLY A 595 23.62 16.96 12.95
CA GLY A 595 22.93 17.99 12.17
C GLY A 595 23.31 17.95 10.70
N ALA A 596 22.32 17.71 9.84
CA ALA A 596 22.51 17.50 8.41
C ALA A 596 21.84 18.57 7.55
N SER A 597 22.26 18.61 6.29
CA SER A 597 21.88 19.66 5.33
C SER A 597 20.61 19.32 4.56
N GLY A 598 19.81 20.34 4.26
CA GLY A 598 18.64 20.22 3.39
C GLY A 598 19.03 20.06 1.92
N ALA A 599 18.08 19.64 1.10
CA ALA A 599 18.33 19.26 -0.29
C ALA A 599 18.38 20.42 -1.30
N GLY A 600 19.21 20.28 -2.33
CA GLY A 600 19.28 21.14 -3.51
C GLY A 600 18.34 20.71 -4.66
N TYR A 601 17.77 21.70 -5.36
CA TYR A 601 17.15 21.53 -6.68
C TYR A 601 17.26 22.80 -7.54
N ALA A 602 16.41 23.83 -7.34
CA ALA A 602 16.56 25.11 -8.05
C ALA A 602 17.66 26.01 -7.48
N GLY A 603 18.10 25.70 -6.26
CA GLY A 603 19.23 26.31 -5.58
C GLY A 603 19.81 25.35 -4.57
N THR A 604 20.73 25.83 -3.74
CA THR A 604 21.33 25.01 -2.68
C THR A 604 20.44 24.94 -1.44
N GLY A 605 20.37 23.77 -0.81
CA GLY A 605 19.79 23.63 0.52
C GLY A 605 20.66 24.31 1.59
N GLY A 606 20.08 24.55 2.76
CA GLY A 606 20.81 25.06 3.93
C GLY A 606 21.67 23.98 4.59
N ARG A 607 22.78 24.38 5.22
CA ARG A 607 23.68 23.48 5.94
C ARG A 607 23.18 23.18 7.35
N GLY A 608 23.33 21.92 7.77
CA GLY A 608 23.12 21.52 9.16
C GLY A 608 24.16 22.10 10.13
N THR A 609 24.00 21.83 11.43
CA THR A 609 25.03 22.21 12.43
C THR A 609 26.32 21.42 12.28
N GLY A 610 26.24 20.15 11.90
CA GLY A 610 27.37 19.22 11.78
C GLY A 610 27.83 18.98 10.35
N ALA A 611 27.42 19.82 9.39
CA ALA A 611 27.71 19.66 7.98
C ALA A 611 28.33 20.94 7.39
N ASN A 612 29.51 20.79 6.78
CA ASN A 612 30.23 21.89 6.10
C ASN A 612 29.79 22.06 4.63
N HIS A 613 28.96 21.15 4.12
CA HIS A 613 28.47 21.15 2.74
C HIS A 613 26.94 21.13 2.70
N VAL A 614 26.35 21.70 1.65
CA VAL A 614 24.91 21.62 1.35
C VAL A 614 24.51 20.19 0.94
N GLY A 615 23.25 19.81 1.14
CA GLY A 615 22.75 18.49 0.76
C GLY A 615 22.37 18.48 -0.72
N GLY A 616 23.09 17.74 -1.56
CA GLY A 616 22.85 17.72 -3.00
C GLY A 616 23.22 19.03 -3.71
N LEU A 617 23.49 18.93 -5.02
CA LEU A 617 23.69 20.11 -5.88
C LEU A 617 22.34 20.53 -6.51
N TYR A 618 22.30 21.73 -7.08
CA TYR A 618 21.18 22.18 -7.90
C TYR A 618 21.17 21.46 -9.27
N TYR A 619 19.99 21.27 -9.84
CA TYR A 619 19.78 20.63 -11.15
C TYR A 619 18.39 20.99 -11.72
N GLY A 620 18.07 20.43 -12.90
CA GLY A 620 16.87 20.79 -13.65
C GLY A 620 16.99 22.15 -14.34
N ASP A 621 16.08 22.43 -15.26
CA ASP A 621 16.07 23.63 -16.09
C ASP A 621 14.83 24.47 -15.78
N TYR A 622 14.99 25.77 -15.47
CA TYR A 622 13.87 26.67 -15.14
C TYR A 622 12.76 26.73 -16.21
N ARG A 623 13.03 26.28 -17.44
CA ARG A 623 12.09 26.22 -18.56
C ARG A 623 11.33 24.90 -18.67
N THR A 624 11.73 23.84 -17.97
CA THR A 624 11.21 22.46 -18.17
C THR A 624 11.00 21.69 -16.86
N SER A 625 10.06 20.74 -16.83
CA SER A 625 9.95 19.74 -15.76
C SER A 625 11.07 18.69 -15.88
N SER A 626 12.30 19.06 -15.54
CA SER A 626 13.47 18.18 -15.67
C SER A 626 14.02 17.71 -14.32
N VAL A 627 13.99 16.40 -14.14
CA VAL A 627 14.74 15.66 -13.12
C VAL A 627 15.89 14.94 -13.84
N GLY A 628 17.05 15.59 -13.88
CA GLY A 628 18.23 15.11 -14.61
C GLY A 628 18.94 13.94 -13.92
N PRO A 629 19.82 13.20 -14.63
CA PRO A 629 20.52 12.02 -14.11
C PRO A 629 21.70 12.35 -13.15
N TYR A 630 21.80 13.59 -12.68
CA TYR A 630 22.94 14.06 -11.89
C TYR A 630 22.71 13.81 -10.40
N LYS A 631 23.58 12.97 -9.82
CA LYS A 631 23.30 12.19 -8.62
C LYS A 631 23.43 12.98 -7.31
N ASN A 632 22.55 12.68 -6.36
CA ASN A 632 22.80 12.93 -4.93
C ASN A 632 24.00 12.08 -4.44
N LEU A 633 24.91 12.68 -3.67
CA LEU A 633 25.96 11.93 -2.98
C LEU A 633 25.43 11.46 -1.61
N ILE A 634 25.36 10.16 -1.44
CA ILE A 634 24.84 9.49 -0.24
C ILE A 634 25.71 9.81 0.97
N THR A 635 25.09 10.23 2.08
CA THR A 635 25.71 10.20 3.42
C THR A 635 24.78 9.45 4.38
N ARG A 636 25.34 8.50 5.14
CA ARG A 636 24.57 7.63 6.04
C ARG A 636 24.35 8.27 7.41
N SER A 637 23.11 8.63 7.76
CA SER A 637 22.55 8.52 9.14
C SER A 637 21.11 9.05 9.23
N GLY A 638 20.12 8.20 8.94
CA GLY A 638 18.70 8.54 9.02
C GLY A 638 18.16 9.26 7.79
N LEU A 639 16.88 9.07 7.49
CA LEU A 639 16.21 9.65 6.32
C LEU A 639 15.93 11.14 6.60
N GLY A 640 16.45 12.02 5.74
CA GLY A 640 15.97 13.40 5.64
C GLY A 640 14.72 13.48 4.76
N GLY A 641 14.07 14.65 4.76
CA GLY A 641 12.79 14.83 4.09
C GLY A 641 12.85 14.53 2.58
N GLN A 642 11.82 13.86 2.06
CA GLN A 642 11.64 13.57 0.64
C GLN A 642 11.49 14.86 -0.20
N GLY A 643 12.02 14.86 -1.43
CA GLY A 643 11.81 15.96 -2.37
C GLY A 643 10.36 16.05 -2.87
N GLY A 644 9.98 17.16 -3.49
CA GLY A 644 8.75 17.28 -4.26
C GLY A 644 8.84 16.58 -5.62
N GLY A 645 7.71 16.13 -6.17
CA GLY A 645 7.67 15.44 -7.46
C GLY A 645 7.78 16.36 -8.69
N ALA A 646 7.74 15.77 -9.88
CA ALA A 646 7.72 16.50 -11.15
C ALA A 646 6.34 16.37 -11.82
N ILE A 647 5.70 17.51 -12.11
CA ILE A 647 4.42 17.63 -12.81
C ILE A 647 4.62 18.37 -14.14
N LYS A 648 4.13 17.79 -15.24
CA LYS A 648 3.94 18.43 -16.54
C LYS A 648 2.46 18.44 -16.88
N ILE A 649 1.90 19.63 -17.12
CA ILE A 649 0.53 19.85 -17.58
C ILE A 649 0.57 20.46 -18.97
N VAL A 650 -0.12 19.85 -19.93
CA VAL A 650 -0.49 20.45 -21.22
C VAL A 650 -2.01 20.52 -21.26
N THR A 651 -2.60 21.68 -21.47
CA THR A 651 -4.05 21.82 -21.62
C THR A 651 -4.45 22.94 -22.57
N ARG A 652 -5.73 23.05 -22.89
CA ARG A 652 -6.27 24.22 -23.58
C ARG A 652 -6.63 25.30 -22.55
N HIS A 653 -7.60 25.02 -21.68
CA HIS A 653 -8.04 25.94 -20.64
C HIS A 653 -7.65 25.41 -19.25
N LEU A 654 -6.90 26.22 -18.47
CA LEU A 654 -6.57 25.95 -17.08
C LEU A 654 -7.30 26.93 -16.15
N ILE A 655 -8.24 26.41 -15.36
CA ILE A 655 -8.93 27.16 -14.30
C ILE A 655 -8.45 26.63 -12.94
N LEU A 656 -7.69 27.45 -12.20
CA LEU A 656 -7.09 27.08 -10.91
C LEU A 656 -7.60 27.99 -9.78
N ASP A 657 -8.56 27.51 -9.02
CA ASP A 657 -9.05 28.11 -7.76
C ASP A 657 -8.59 27.33 -6.51
N GLY A 658 -8.15 26.08 -6.69
CA GLY A 658 -7.65 25.20 -5.64
C GLY A 658 -6.13 25.19 -5.52
N HIS A 659 -5.56 24.04 -5.15
CA HIS A 659 -4.13 23.88 -4.87
C HIS A 659 -3.48 22.93 -5.88
N LEU A 660 -2.42 23.41 -6.53
CA LEU A 660 -1.49 22.62 -7.31
C LEU A 660 -0.13 22.67 -6.61
N SER A 661 0.40 21.54 -6.14
CA SER A 661 1.61 21.54 -5.31
C SER A 661 2.60 20.43 -5.61
N ALA A 662 3.88 20.72 -5.41
CA ALA A 662 5.01 19.81 -5.49
C ALA A 662 6.06 20.19 -4.41
N ASP A 663 5.62 20.30 -3.16
CA ASP A 663 6.46 20.74 -2.04
C ASP A 663 7.33 19.60 -1.47
N GLY A 664 8.53 19.94 -0.97
CA GLY A 664 9.41 19.04 -0.24
C GLY A 664 8.94 18.76 1.19
N GLU A 665 9.41 17.66 1.77
CA GLU A 665 9.07 17.21 3.13
C GLU A 665 9.97 17.86 4.18
N ASP A 666 9.39 18.23 5.33
CA ASP A 666 10.16 18.72 6.48
C ASP A 666 11.05 17.60 7.06
N GLY A 667 12.19 17.96 7.65
CA GLY A 667 13.07 17.03 8.36
C GLY A 667 12.38 16.47 9.62
N PRO A 668 12.13 15.16 9.72
CA PRO A 668 11.21 14.60 10.72
C PRO A 668 11.75 14.70 12.16
N PRO A 669 11.05 15.29 13.14
CA PRO A 669 11.47 15.28 14.54
C PRO A 669 11.26 13.89 15.18
N PRO A 670 12.08 13.45 16.16
CA PRO A 670 13.20 14.14 16.79
C PRO A 670 14.56 13.87 16.09
N SER A 671 14.59 13.69 14.76
CA SER A 671 15.86 13.59 14.03
C SER A 671 16.62 14.92 14.04
N THR A 672 17.81 14.89 13.48
CA THR A 672 18.64 16.07 13.20
C THR A 672 18.88 16.23 11.68
N ALA A 673 17.92 15.74 10.88
CA ALA A 673 17.98 15.71 9.42
C ALA A 673 17.52 17.02 8.75
N GLY A 674 17.98 17.24 7.52
CA GLY A 674 17.55 18.35 6.67
C GLY A 674 16.24 18.08 5.93
N GLY A 675 15.57 19.15 5.50
CA GLY A 675 14.35 19.07 4.70
C GLY A 675 14.62 18.77 3.22
N GLY A 676 13.62 18.17 2.55
CA GLY A 676 13.65 17.90 1.11
C GLY A 676 13.41 19.14 0.26
N SER A 677 13.82 19.13 -1.01
CA SER A 677 13.64 20.27 -1.91
C SER A 677 12.23 20.34 -2.47
N GLY A 678 11.81 21.52 -2.90
CA GLY A 678 10.66 21.64 -3.80
C GLY A 678 10.90 20.88 -5.11
N GLY A 679 9.82 20.44 -5.74
CA GLY A 679 9.81 19.72 -7.01
C GLY A 679 9.73 20.64 -8.23
N SER A 680 9.23 20.12 -9.35
CA SER A 680 8.99 20.91 -10.57
C SER A 680 7.53 20.89 -11.02
N ILE A 681 7.06 22.06 -11.45
CA ILE A 681 5.73 22.25 -12.05
C ILE A 681 5.94 22.98 -13.37
N TRP A 682 5.57 22.32 -14.46
CA TRP A 682 5.58 22.85 -15.82
C TRP A 682 4.16 22.84 -16.36
N ILE A 683 3.68 24.00 -16.81
CA ILE A 683 2.32 24.20 -17.31
C ILE A 683 2.43 24.84 -18.69
N ASP A 684 1.71 24.30 -19.64
CA ASP A 684 1.56 24.82 -21.00
C ASP A 684 0.06 24.86 -21.33
N CYS A 685 -0.47 26.04 -21.60
CA CYS A 685 -1.89 26.29 -21.79
C CYS A 685 -2.19 27.37 -22.84
N GLU A 686 -3.39 27.34 -23.43
CA GLU A 686 -3.89 28.47 -24.23
C GLU A 686 -4.38 29.58 -23.30
N GLU A 687 -5.23 29.23 -22.33
CA GLU A 687 -5.82 30.17 -21.37
C GLU A 687 -5.54 29.77 -19.91
N LEU A 688 -5.11 30.76 -19.11
CA LEU A 688 -4.90 30.65 -17.66
C LEU A 688 -5.86 31.58 -16.89
N ASP A 689 -6.60 31.01 -15.93
CA ASP A 689 -7.53 31.75 -15.07
C ASP A 689 -7.58 31.20 -13.63
N GLY A 690 -8.12 32.00 -12.70
CA GLY A 690 -8.42 31.60 -11.32
C GLY A 690 -7.56 32.22 -10.21
N TYR A 691 -7.92 31.92 -8.96
CA TYR A 691 -7.39 32.57 -7.74
C TYR A 691 -6.61 31.62 -6.80
N GLY A 692 -6.30 30.41 -7.27
CA GLY A 692 -5.71 29.33 -6.48
C GLY A 692 -4.21 29.49 -6.21
N THR A 693 -3.57 28.41 -5.78
CA THR A 693 -2.15 28.42 -5.40
C THR A 693 -1.34 27.39 -6.19
N ILE A 694 -0.17 27.81 -6.71
CA ILE A 694 0.85 26.92 -7.26
C ILE A 694 2.08 26.95 -6.35
N SER A 695 2.45 25.79 -5.79
CA SER A 695 3.44 25.67 -4.72
C SER A 695 4.51 24.64 -5.07
N ALA A 696 5.79 25.00 -4.98
CA ALA A 696 6.92 24.09 -5.09
C ALA A 696 7.99 24.49 -4.06
N LYS A 697 7.63 24.43 -2.78
CA LYS A 697 8.46 24.92 -1.67
C LYS A 697 9.42 23.86 -1.17
N GLY A 698 10.57 24.27 -0.65
CA GLY A 698 11.43 23.40 0.14
C GLY A 698 10.81 23.07 1.50
N GLY A 699 11.04 21.85 1.97
CA GLY A 699 10.71 21.41 3.32
C GLY A 699 11.70 21.98 4.35
N SER A 700 11.21 22.26 5.54
CA SER A 700 11.94 22.86 6.65
C SER A 700 12.97 21.88 7.23
N GLY A 701 14.09 22.37 7.74
CA GLY A 701 15.06 21.54 8.47
C GLY A 701 14.54 21.15 9.85
N SER A 702 15.00 20.00 10.39
CA SER A 702 14.61 19.62 11.75
C SER A 702 14.96 20.73 12.77
N PRO A 703 14.03 21.12 13.67
CA PRO A 703 14.10 22.37 14.46
C PRO A 703 15.38 22.63 15.25
N SER A 704 16.15 21.59 15.60
CA SER A 704 17.34 21.72 16.45
C SER A 704 18.67 21.85 15.69
N LYS A 705 18.79 21.25 14.51
CA LYS A 705 20.10 21.04 13.84
C LYS A 705 20.07 20.87 12.31
N GLY A 706 18.88 20.70 11.71
CA GLY A 706 18.74 20.43 10.28
C GLY A 706 18.69 21.69 9.42
N GLY A 707 19.32 21.66 8.24
CA GLY A 707 19.19 22.74 7.24
C GLY A 707 17.89 22.63 6.42
N GLY A 708 17.38 23.77 5.96
CA GLY A 708 16.17 23.81 5.12
C GLY A 708 16.42 23.34 3.69
N GLY A 709 15.46 22.63 3.09
CA GLY A 709 15.51 22.26 1.68
C GLY A 709 15.29 23.47 0.76
N SER A 710 15.89 23.46 -0.42
CA SER A 710 15.73 24.54 -1.42
C SER A 710 14.34 24.53 -2.07
N GLY A 711 13.93 25.68 -2.60
CA GLY A 711 12.73 25.81 -3.42
C GLY A 711 12.82 25.09 -4.76
N GLY A 712 11.65 24.90 -5.38
CA GLY A 712 11.46 24.18 -6.63
C GLY A 712 11.51 25.06 -7.88
N ARG A 713 11.03 24.51 -9.00
CA ARG A 713 10.94 25.22 -10.29
C ARG A 713 9.49 25.25 -10.77
N ILE A 714 8.92 26.44 -10.96
CA ILE A 714 7.58 26.64 -11.52
C ILE A 714 7.75 27.34 -12.87
N SER A 715 7.16 26.79 -13.92
CA SER A 715 7.17 27.39 -15.27
C SER A 715 5.77 27.32 -15.87
N ILE A 716 5.27 28.45 -16.35
CA ILE A 716 3.93 28.57 -16.90
C ILE A 716 4.03 29.29 -18.25
N TYR A 717 3.63 28.57 -19.29
CA TYR A 717 3.48 29.05 -20.65
C TYR A 717 1.99 29.23 -20.93
N HIS A 718 1.60 30.41 -21.40
CA HIS A 718 0.21 30.72 -21.70
C HIS A 718 0.10 31.60 -22.94
N ALA A 719 -0.99 31.51 -23.70
CA ALA A 719 -1.31 32.53 -24.72
C ALA A 719 -2.06 33.71 -24.10
N PHE A 720 -3.07 33.42 -23.28
CA PHE A 720 -3.91 34.40 -22.61
C PHE A 720 -3.94 34.16 -21.10
N MET A 721 -3.79 35.23 -20.33
CA MET A 721 -3.93 35.22 -18.87
C MET A 721 -5.07 36.19 -18.54
N LEU A 722 -6.25 35.67 -18.23
CA LEU A 722 -7.49 36.44 -18.19
C LEU A 722 -7.69 37.14 -16.85
N ASN A 723 -7.97 36.39 -15.78
CA ASN A 723 -8.11 36.93 -14.41
C ASN A 723 -7.23 36.18 -13.40
N PHE A 724 -6.14 35.55 -13.85
CA PHE A 724 -5.26 34.80 -12.94
C PHE A 724 -4.62 35.74 -11.90
N ASN A 725 -5.08 35.61 -10.66
CA ASN A 725 -4.56 36.33 -9.49
C ASN A 725 -4.23 35.33 -8.37
N GLY A 726 -3.67 34.18 -8.77
CA GLY A 726 -3.27 33.11 -7.86
C GLY A 726 -1.91 33.35 -7.21
N THR A 727 -1.65 32.64 -6.11
CA THR A 727 -0.36 32.69 -5.39
C THR A 727 0.64 31.72 -6.00
N LEU A 728 1.80 32.23 -6.45
CA LEU A 728 2.92 31.42 -6.94
C LEU A 728 4.05 31.43 -5.91
N SER A 729 4.46 30.26 -5.41
CA SER A 729 5.47 30.17 -4.36
C SER A 729 6.41 28.98 -4.52
N ALA A 730 7.67 29.28 -4.82
CA ALA A 730 8.78 28.33 -4.84
C ALA A 730 9.82 28.69 -3.75
N LYS A 731 9.40 29.07 -2.54
CA LYS A 731 10.35 29.47 -1.47
C LYS A 731 11.19 28.29 -0.97
N GLY A 732 12.33 28.58 -0.35
CA GLY A 732 13.06 27.60 0.46
C GLY A 732 12.27 27.16 1.71
N GLY A 733 12.74 26.08 2.30
CA GLY A 733 12.33 25.62 3.62
C GLY A 733 13.07 26.38 4.73
N ASP A 734 12.40 26.55 5.85
CA ASP A 734 12.94 27.30 6.99
C ASP A 734 13.88 26.43 7.86
N SER A 735 14.70 27.06 8.69
CA SER A 735 15.60 26.38 9.63
C SER A 735 16.16 27.35 10.67
N GLY A 736 16.25 26.90 11.92
CA GLY A 736 16.99 27.60 12.97
C GLY A 736 18.51 27.65 12.76
N VAL A 737 19.03 26.91 11.77
CA VAL A 737 20.46 26.87 11.40
C VAL A 737 20.69 27.69 10.13
N GLU A 738 20.24 27.19 8.98
CA GLU A 738 20.36 27.85 7.67
C GLU A 738 19.19 27.41 6.78
N PRO A 739 18.38 28.34 6.23
CA PRO A 739 17.26 28.00 5.37
C PRO A 739 17.73 27.53 3.99
N GLY A 740 16.82 27.00 3.19
CA GLY A 740 17.07 26.69 1.78
C GLY A 740 17.02 27.93 0.88
N ALA A 741 17.61 27.80 -0.30
CA ALA A 741 17.51 28.80 -1.35
C ALA A 741 16.06 28.96 -1.84
N SER A 742 15.73 30.14 -2.35
CA SER A 742 14.55 30.31 -3.21
C SER A 742 14.65 29.44 -4.46
N GLY A 743 13.50 29.07 -4.99
CA GLY A 743 13.32 28.50 -6.31
C GLY A 743 12.97 29.55 -7.37
N THR A 744 12.61 29.09 -8.56
CA THR A 744 12.33 29.94 -9.73
C THR A 744 10.86 29.87 -10.13
N VAL A 745 10.29 31.01 -10.53
CA VAL A 745 8.95 31.10 -11.12
C VAL A 745 9.04 31.83 -12.46
N LEU A 746 8.91 31.10 -13.56
CA LEU A 746 8.86 31.62 -14.92
C LEU A 746 7.40 31.76 -15.38
N LEU A 747 7.03 32.95 -15.84
CA LEU A 747 5.81 33.21 -16.60
C LEU A 747 6.21 33.65 -18.00
N GLU A 748 5.72 32.98 -19.04
CA GLU A 748 6.04 33.31 -20.43
C GLU A 748 4.77 33.31 -21.28
N THR A 749 4.45 34.47 -21.85
CA THR A 749 3.36 34.65 -22.80
C THR A 749 3.83 34.27 -24.21
N ARG A 750 3.13 33.32 -24.84
CA ARG A 750 3.46 32.79 -26.16
C ARG A 750 2.29 32.92 -27.12
N ASN A 751 2.59 33.34 -28.33
CA ASN A 751 1.66 33.31 -29.45
C ASN A 751 2.24 32.31 -30.47
N ASP A 752 1.69 31.09 -30.50
CA ASP A 752 2.33 29.90 -31.08
C ASP A 752 3.80 29.75 -30.61
N SER A 753 4.74 29.69 -31.56
CA SER A 753 6.18 29.57 -31.31
C SER A 753 6.87 30.88 -30.92
N LYS A 754 6.15 32.02 -30.93
CA LYS A 754 6.71 33.35 -30.68
C LYS A 754 6.55 33.71 -29.21
N VAL A 755 7.66 34.00 -28.53
CA VAL A 755 7.66 34.61 -27.19
C VAL A 755 7.28 36.08 -27.32
N GLU A 756 6.23 36.51 -26.63
CA GLU A 756 5.77 37.90 -26.63
C GLU A 756 6.13 38.64 -25.35
N TYR A 757 6.18 37.93 -24.22
CA TYR A 757 6.52 38.51 -22.92
C TYR A 757 7.07 37.43 -21.97
N ARG A 758 8.11 37.74 -21.19
CA ARG A 758 8.71 36.81 -20.22
C ARG A 758 9.04 37.49 -18.88
N VAL A 759 8.56 36.91 -17.79
CA VAL A 759 8.86 37.33 -16.42
C VAL A 759 9.50 36.19 -15.64
N LEU A 760 10.65 36.45 -15.01
CA LEU A 760 11.26 35.54 -14.04
C LEU A 760 11.17 36.15 -12.63
N LYS A 761 10.49 35.45 -11.72
CA LYS A 761 10.32 35.86 -10.32
C LYS A 761 11.06 34.90 -9.38
N ILE A 762 11.83 35.47 -8.47
CA ILE A 762 12.57 34.75 -7.44
C ILE A 762 12.31 35.45 -6.11
N ASN A 763 11.66 34.75 -5.18
CA ASN A 763 11.22 35.30 -3.90
C ASN A 763 11.41 34.26 -2.79
N ASN A 764 12.20 34.59 -1.76
CA ASN A 764 12.40 33.71 -0.59
C ASN A 764 11.53 34.09 0.63
N TYR A 765 10.55 34.98 0.43
CA TYR A 765 9.50 35.34 1.39
C TYR A 765 10.03 35.81 2.76
N GLY A 766 11.19 36.45 2.79
CA GLY A 766 11.79 37.02 4.00
C GLY A 766 12.57 36.02 4.85
N LEU A 767 12.82 34.79 4.36
CA LEU A 767 13.71 33.83 5.01
C LEU A 767 15.11 34.43 5.26
N ALA A 768 15.84 33.86 6.22
CA ALA A 768 17.15 34.35 6.58
C ALA A 768 18.17 34.32 5.41
N TYR A 769 19.03 35.33 5.36
CA TYR A 769 20.21 35.32 4.49
C TYR A 769 21.13 34.11 4.78
N PRO A 770 21.83 33.56 3.76
CA PRO A 770 22.78 32.46 3.93
C PRO A 770 23.89 32.80 4.91
N TRP A 771 24.51 31.79 5.53
CA TRP A 771 25.69 31.96 6.37
C TRP A 771 26.98 31.98 5.55
N ALA A 772 28.01 32.59 6.11
CA ALA A 772 29.36 32.45 5.59
C ALA A 772 29.86 30.99 5.67
N VAL A 773 30.96 30.68 4.96
CA VAL A 773 31.61 29.37 5.08
C VAL A 773 32.10 29.17 6.51
N ASP A 774 32.78 30.18 7.05
CA ASP A 774 33.01 30.35 8.48
C ASP A 774 31.82 31.10 9.11
N LYS A 775 31.01 30.40 9.91
CA LYS A 775 29.82 30.96 10.57
C LYS A 775 30.16 32.12 11.54
N SER A 776 31.42 32.28 11.97
CA SER A 776 31.84 33.44 12.78
C SER A 776 31.70 34.79 12.05
N GLN A 777 31.75 34.78 10.71
CA GLN A 777 31.58 35.96 9.86
C GLN A 777 30.10 36.36 9.68
N GLY A 778 29.16 35.61 10.28
CA GLY A 778 27.73 35.91 10.23
C GLY A 778 27.06 35.50 8.91
N ARG A 779 25.98 36.21 8.58
CA ARG A 779 25.20 35.98 7.35
C ARG A 779 25.77 36.80 6.19
N LEU A 780 25.94 36.16 5.04
CA LEU A 780 26.48 36.76 3.83
C LEU A 780 25.46 37.69 3.16
N ARG A 781 25.96 38.83 2.69
CA ARG A 781 25.31 39.65 1.66
C ARG A 781 26.06 39.67 0.33
N HIS A 782 27.28 39.13 0.28
CA HIS A 782 28.12 39.08 -0.94
C HIS A 782 28.86 37.74 -0.98
N LEU A 783 28.99 37.12 -2.16
CA LEU A 783 29.83 35.93 -2.36
C LEU A 783 31.25 36.35 -2.76
N MET A 784 32.28 35.82 -2.09
CA MET A 784 33.66 36.27 -2.30
C MET A 784 34.25 35.87 -3.66
N LYS A 785 34.99 36.81 -4.27
CA LYS A 785 35.87 36.67 -5.45
C LYS A 785 35.25 36.22 -6.79
N GLY A 786 33.94 35.97 -6.87
CA GLY A 786 33.23 35.76 -8.15
C GLY A 786 33.73 34.57 -8.98
N ILE A 787 34.31 33.55 -8.33
CA ILE A 787 34.78 32.30 -8.93
C ILE A 787 34.09 31.15 -8.16
N TYR A 788 33.08 30.55 -8.78
CA TYR A 788 32.21 29.53 -8.16
C TYR A 788 32.65 28.11 -8.52
N SER A 789 33.94 27.79 -8.35
CA SER A 789 34.50 26.49 -8.73
C SER A 789 34.02 25.32 -7.88
N ASP A 790 33.49 25.58 -6.68
CA ASP A 790 32.83 24.58 -5.83
C ASP A 790 31.65 25.22 -5.08
N THR A 791 30.44 24.94 -5.56
CA THR A 791 29.20 25.50 -4.99
C THR A 791 28.72 24.78 -3.74
N ARG A 792 29.36 23.67 -3.34
CA ARG A 792 28.94 22.84 -2.19
C ARG A 792 29.05 23.55 -0.84
N TYR A 793 29.84 24.62 -0.76
CA TYR A 793 30.04 25.42 0.47
C TYR A 793 29.08 26.60 0.60
N ILE A 794 28.26 26.87 -0.42
CA ILE A 794 27.40 28.05 -0.51
C ILE A 794 25.95 27.62 -0.30
N GLY A 795 25.45 27.76 0.93
CA GLY A 795 24.04 27.54 1.27
C GLY A 795 23.12 28.64 0.73
N ALA A 796 21.83 28.33 0.63
CA ALA A 796 20.72 29.25 0.33
C ALA A 796 20.86 30.19 -0.89
N VAL A 797 21.56 29.78 -1.96
CA VAL A 797 21.66 30.53 -3.22
C VAL A 797 20.92 29.80 -4.35
N THR A 798 20.08 30.53 -5.08
CA THR A 798 19.42 30.10 -6.32
C THR A 798 20.41 30.23 -7.48
N TRP A 799 20.52 29.20 -8.33
CA TRP A 799 21.51 29.18 -9.41
C TRP A 799 20.83 29.12 -10.78
N LEU A 800 21.16 30.08 -11.66
CA LEU A 800 20.79 30.05 -13.07
C LEU A 800 22.01 29.50 -13.85
N HIS A 801 21.85 28.32 -14.44
CA HIS A 801 22.90 27.52 -15.08
C HIS A 801 22.46 26.89 -16.42
N GLU A 802 21.29 27.28 -16.93
CA GLU A 802 20.57 26.63 -18.03
C GLU A 802 20.89 27.19 -19.42
N ALA A 803 21.56 28.35 -19.48
CA ALA A 803 21.96 29.02 -20.71
C ALA A 803 23.13 29.98 -20.47
N ASP A 804 23.85 30.34 -21.53
CA ASP A 804 24.82 31.45 -21.52
C ASP A 804 24.17 32.80 -21.83
N TYR A 805 22.93 32.81 -22.32
CA TYR A 805 22.19 34.02 -22.66
C TYR A 805 20.77 33.96 -22.12
N TYR A 806 20.46 34.84 -21.17
CA TYR A 806 19.12 34.98 -20.58
C TYR A 806 18.48 36.28 -21.06
N THR A 807 17.22 36.22 -21.47
CA THR A 807 16.42 37.37 -21.89
C THR A 807 15.09 37.38 -21.15
N PHE A 808 14.74 38.51 -20.53
CA PHE A 808 13.47 38.71 -19.83
C PHE A 808 12.89 40.09 -20.14
N ASP A 809 11.57 40.25 -20.07
CA ASP A 809 10.94 41.56 -20.06
C ASP A 809 10.92 42.13 -18.63
N GLU A 810 10.66 41.27 -17.63
CA GLU A 810 10.84 41.63 -16.22
C GLU A 810 11.61 40.56 -15.42
N PHE A 811 12.52 41.02 -14.57
CA PHE A 811 13.22 40.20 -13.57
C PHE A 811 12.86 40.72 -12.18
N HIS A 812 12.27 39.86 -11.33
CA HIS A 812 11.77 40.22 -9.99
C HIS A 812 12.59 39.49 -8.91
N LEU A 813 13.21 40.25 -8.00
CA LEU A 813 14.03 39.69 -6.90
C LEU A 813 13.58 40.23 -5.53
N HIS A 814 13.01 39.35 -4.69
CA HIS A 814 12.29 39.74 -3.47
C HIS A 814 12.58 38.84 -2.25
N GLY A 815 12.27 39.34 -1.06
CA GLY A 815 12.18 38.57 0.18
C GLY A 815 13.44 37.80 0.54
N ASN A 816 14.59 38.47 0.58
CA ASN A 816 15.93 37.94 0.90
C ASN A 816 16.45 36.85 -0.06
N SER A 817 15.94 36.75 -1.29
CA SER A 817 16.47 35.81 -2.28
C SER A 817 17.89 36.17 -2.73
N HIS A 818 18.79 35.17 -2.73
CA HIS A 818 20.11 35.26 -3.34
C HIS A 818 20.14 34.52 -4.67
N VAL A 819 20.57 35.18 -5.74
CA VAL A 819 20.66 34.59 -7.09
C VAL A 819 22.08 34.74 -7.63
N ALA A 820 22.63 33.69 -8.21
CA ALA A 820 23.91 33.70 -8.90
C ALA A 820 23.78 33.09 -10.30
N LEU A 821 24.50 33.66 -11.27
CA LEU A 821 24.66 33.07 -12.60
C LEU A 821 25.83 32.07 -12.58
N TYR A 822 25.66 30.93 -13.23
CA TYR A 822 26.67 29.88 -13.34
C TYR A 822 27.04 29.66 -14.81
N GLY A 823 28.18 30.22 -15.21
CA GLY A 823 28.90 29.79 -16.42
C GLY A 823 29.96 28.76 -16.04
N ASN A 824 30.27 27.83 -16.94
CA ASN A 824 31.10 26.64 -16.64
C ASN A 824 32.50 27.00 -16.11
N ALA A 825 32.61 27.06 -14.78
CA ALA A 825 33.83 27.35 -14.01
C ALA A 825 34.76 28.43 -14.61
N SER A 826 34.21 29.58 -15.02
CA SER A 826 34.94 30.79 -15.44
C SER A 826 35.54 30.82 -16.86
N ARG A 827 34.94 30.14 -17.86
CA ARG A 827 35.42 30.20 -19.27
C ARG A 827 34.43 30.73 -20.31
N GLU A 828 33.13 30.74 -20.02
CA GLU A 828 32.09 31.14 -20.96
C GLU A 828 31.48 32.50 -20.54
N ASN A 829 31.17 33.35 -21.52
CA ASN A 829 30.57 34.66 -21.29
C ASN A 829 29.06 34.51 -21.06
N VAL A 830 28.62 34.61 -19.80
CA VAL A 830 27.19 34.55 -19.47
C VAL A 830 26.60 35.96 -19.47
N THR A 831 25.52 36.19 -20.22
CA THR A 831 24.82 37.48 -20.24
C THR A 831 23.37 37.33 -19.80
N LEU A 832 22.94 38.15 -18.84
CA LEU A 832 21.52 38.35 -18.50
C LEU A 832 21.09 39.72 -18.98
N TYR A 833 20.13 39.75 -19.91
CA TYR A 833 19.41 40.95 -20.31
C TYR A 833 18.00 40.89 -19.72
N ALA A 834 17.57 41.96 -19.04
CA ALA A 834 16.16 42.16 -18.75
C ALA A 834 15.74 43.60 -19.07
N GLN A 835 14.53 43.78 -19.64
CA GLN A 835 14.03 45.12 -19.90
C GLN A 835 13.78 45.88 -18.58
N THR A 836 13.12 45.25 -17.61
CA THR A 836 12.77 45.85 -16.32
C THR A 836 13.29 45.03 -15.15
N LEU A 837 13.90 45.69 -14.17
CA LEU A 837 14.23 45.09 -12.88
C LEU A 837 13.26 45.57 -11.78
N ARG A 838 12.67 44.64 -11.02
CA ARG A 838 11.86 44.91 -9.84
C ARG A 838 12.41 44.18 -8.61
N GLY A 839 12.22 44.76 -7.43
CA GLY A 839 12.66 44.17 -6.17
C GLY A 839 12.30 45.02 -4.96
N ASP A 840 12.46 44.47 -3.77
CA ASP A 840 12.14 45.11 -2.48
C ASP A 840 13.38 45.56 -1.69
N ARG A 841 14.55 45.64 -2.36
CA ARG A 841 15.88 45.95 -1.79
C ARG A 841 16.40 44.91 -0.78
N SER A 842 15.73 43.77 -0.62
CA SER A 842 16.18 42.69 0.25
C SER A 842 16.94 41.60 -0.49
N GLY A 843 16.69 41.44 -1.80
CA GLY A 843 17.38 40.48 -2.67
C GLY A 843 18.81 40.87 -3.03
N VAL A 844 19.60 39.86 -3.40
CA VAL A 844 21.02 39.98 -3.81
C VAL A 844 21.27 39.23 -5.11
N LEU A 845 21.83 39.90 -6.12
CA LEU A 845 22.23 39.30 -7.40
C LEU A 845 23.76 39.28 -7.49
N HIS A 846 24.35 38.09 -7.55
CA HIS A 846 25.80 37.89 -7.62
C HIS A 846 26.27 37.82 -9.07
N ILE A 847 27.18 38.72 -9.45
CA ILE A 847 27.77 38.81 -10.79
C ILE A 847 29.26 38.43 -10.70
N GLY A 848 29.61 37.28 -11.29
CA GLY A 848 30.95 36.72 -11.31
C GLY A 848 31.83 37.19 -12.47
N ARG A 849 33.02 36.59 -12.59
CA ARG A 849 33.92 36.86 -13.74
C ARG A 849 33.30 36.33 -15.04
N PHE A 850 33.47 37.08 -16.13
CA PHE A 850 32.88 36.79 -17.46
C PHE A 850 31.34 36.80 -17.47
N GLN A 851 30.73 37.57 -16.57
CA GLN A 851 29.28 37.73 -16.52
C GLN A 851 28.89 39.19 -16.79
N SER A 852 27.89 39.39 -17.65
CA SER A 852 27.34 40.69 -17.99
C SER A 852 25.87 40.72 -17.62
N VAL A 853 25.44 41.77 -16.91
CA VAL A 853 24.03 41.96 -16.54
C VAL A 853 23.58 43.33 -17.01
N VAL A 854 22.52 43.37 -17.81
CA VAL A 854 22.02 44.59 -18.45
C VAL A 854 20.55 44.75 -18.14
N PHE A 855 20.21 45.89 -17.54
CA PHE A 855 18.83 46.32 -17.29
C PHE A 855 18.54 47.59 -18.09
N LYS A 856 17.47 47.58 -18.89
CA LYS A 856 17.07 48.78 -19.66
C LYS A 856 16.33 49.81 -18.80
N PHE A 857 15.60 49.34 -17.78
CA PHE A 857 14.88 50.14 -16.81
C PHE A 857 15.03 49.54 -15.40
N VAL A 858 15.22 50.42 -14.42
CA VAL A 858 15.24 50.11 -12.99
C VAL A 858 14.36 51.13 -12.27
N ASP A 859 13.77 50.75 -11.14
CA ASP A 859 12.99 51.67 -10.32
C ASP A 859 13.86 52.82 -9.76
N LEU A 860 13.24 53.93 -9.34
CA LEU A 860 13.89 55.18 -8.90
C LEU A 860 14.92 54.96 -7.77
N TYR A 861 14.74 53.90 -7.00
CA TYR A 861 15.70 53.40 -6.03
C TYR A 861 16.19 52.02 -6.47
N PHE A 862 17.51 51.82 -6.49
CA PHE A 862 18.11 50.56 -6.95
C PHE A 862 17.56 49.36 -6.13
N PRO A 863 16.90 48.37 -6.76
CA PRO A 863 16.02 47.44 -6.05
C PRO A 863 16.70 46.18 -5.49
N ILE A 864 18.03 46.07 -5.62
CA ILE A 864 18.86 44.91 -5.23
C ILE A 864 20.09 45.42 -4.48
N ILE A 865 20.61 44.67 -3.49
CA ILE A 865 21.92 44.95 -2.87
C ILE A 865 23.01 44.23 -3.68
N HIS A 866 24.06 44.96 -4.05
CA HIS A 866 25.27 44.45 -4.72
C HIS A 866 26.33 44.04 -3.68
#